data_AF-A0A522VT40-F1
#
_entry.id   AF-A0A522VT40-F1
#
_cell.length_a   1.000
_cell.length_b   1.000
_cell.length_c   1.000
_cell.angle_alpha   90.00
_cell.angle_beta   90.00
_cell.angle_gamma   90.00
#
_symmetry.space_group_name_H-M   'P 1'
#
loop_
_entity.id
_entity.type
_entity.pdbx_description
1 polymer ?
#
loop_
_entity_poly.entity_id
_entity_poly.type
_entity_poly.pdbx_seq_one_letter_code
_entity_poly.pdbx_strand_id
1 'polypeptide(L)'
;MSVINEVIVVDPKVSDFKTLVAGLSPDIPVILLPASGDGLQLLADALAGYDHLSAIHLVSHGDAHSLSLGSGTVTSADLPRHQDALDAIAARLAPGADVLLYGCSVAADAAGRGFVDALSAALGADVAASTDQTGAVALDGDWELEYSTGAVGTVLPFTVTGMSLLSNNLLIPAETTSASTYASTSASTSATTSATTSATTSATTSATTSATTSATTSATTSATTSATTSATTSATTSASTSATTSATTSATTSATTSATTSATTSSTTSTTSTSAVGTAGNDSLTGSSSDDELTGLAGNDTLTGLDGDDSLDGGSGNDLLSGGTGADTLNGGTGSDSMAGGSGNDSYVVDSSGDRISETSTAASEIDSVQSAVAYALGNNLENLVLGGSADINGQGNDLSNRIAGNDGANALLGKGGNDTLEGGGDADSLDGGAGNDVLAGGTGNDLYRIDSTRDTVTESSRLATEIDTVQSAVTYTLGANLEVLELTGTEAINGTGNDLANRLTGNSADNRLSGAGGADSLNGAGGDDSLDGGSGNDAMTGGAGNDVYVVDSSRDTVVETSALTTEIDVVKSSVTYTLGDNVETLELGGEDDIHGTGNELANRLTGNNGGNGLEGGEGFDTIFGNGGDDSLDGGAGNDSLSGGTGNDFYTVDSSRDVINETSTLTTEIDSVKSSASFPLSANLENLELTGTAAINGTGNDLSNRIAGNNAANFLSGAAGADSLSGGGGNDSLDGGTGNDVLAGGTGNDFYGIDSARDAIVETSTLATEIDTVKSGITYTLGNNLERLELTGTQAINGAGNNADNVLLGNAANNALIGADGDDSINGGAGSDLLAGNEGKDSLTGGGNADRFAFSKPSDSTRGFSDTITDFKSADGDKIDLAGIDANAAKAGDQAFVYIGGKAFSGNASGQLRFDDTANVLYGSTDADAKPEFAVLLSGVDGLQARDFIL
;
A
#
# COMPACT_ATOMS: atom_id res chain seq x y z
N MET A 1 2.26 29.63 -4.89
CA MET A 1 1.50 28.71 -5.74
C MET A 1 1.52 29.26 -7.16
N SER A 2 1.96 28.46 -8.13
CA SER A 2 1.49 28.64 -9.50
C SER A 2 0.00 28.30 -9.52
N VAL A 3 -0.79 28.91 -10.40
CA VAL A 3 -2.14 28.41 -10.65
C VAL A 3 -2.00 27.34 -11.72
N ILE A 4 -2.20 26.09 -11.33
CA ILE A 4 -2.19 24.95 -12.24
C ILE A 4 -3.49 25.05 -13.06
N ASN A 5 -3.35 25.39 -14.33
CA ASN A 5 -4.47 25.55 -15.26
C ASN A 5 -4.54 24.40 -16.29
N GLU A 6 -3.72 23.37 -16.15
CA GLU A 6 -3.54 22.32 -17.16
C GLU A 6 -3.64 20.96 -16.47
N VAL A 7 -4.16 19.96 -17.19
CA VAL A 7 -4.40 18.61 -16.66
C VAL A 7 -4.05 17.58 -17.73
N ILE A 8 -3.44 16.48 -17.30
CA ILE A 8 -3.15 15.32 -18.15
C ILE A 8 -4.15 14.22 -17.80
N VAL A 9 -4.80 13.65 -18.80
CA VAL A 9 -5.79 12.58 -18.66
C VAL A 9 -5.34 11.41 -19.53
N VAL A 10 -5.22 10.22 -18.94
CA VAL A 10 -4.68 9.03 -19.59
C VAL A 10 -5.70 7.90 -19.55
N ASP A 11 -5.99 7.30 -20.71
CA ASP A 11 -6.72 6.04 -20.79
C ASP A 11 -5.75 4.87 -20.51
N PRO A 12 -5.98 4.02 -19.49
CA PRO A 12 -5.09 2.92 -19.13
C PRO A 12 -5.09 1.76 -20.16
N LYS A 13 -5.82 1.89 -21.27
CA LYS A 13 -5.68 1.01 -22.45
C LYS A 13 -4.53 1.39 -23.37
N VAL A 14 -3.92 2.56 -23.15
CA VAL A 14 -2.64 2.92 -23.77
C VAL A 14 -1.58 1.92 -23.30
N SER A 15 -0.92 1.25 -24.25
CA SER A 15 0.24 0.40 -23.95
C SER A 15 1.30 1.21 -23.20
N ASP A 16 1.87 0.65 -22.14
CA ASP A 16 2.92 1.28 -21.33
C ASP A 16 2.51 2.59 -20.64
N PHE A 17 1.20 2.82 -20.41
CA PHE A 17 0.70 4.02 -19.72
C PHE A 17 1.33 4.23 -18.34
N LYS A 18 1.68 3.16 -17.60
CA LYS A 18 2.40 3.24 -16.32
C LYS A 18 3.77 3.91 -16.49
N THR A 19 4.52 3.50 -17.50
CA THR A 19 5.84 4.04 -17.88
C THR A 19 5.73 5.49 -18.34
N LEU A 20 4.67 5.83 -19.09
CA LEU A 20 4.36 7.21 -19.46
C LEU A 20 4.11 8.08 -18.23
N VAL A 21 3.20 7.65 -17.34
CA VAL A 21 2.81 8.40 -16.13
C VAL A 21 4.01 8.62 -15.20
N ALA A 22 4.88 7.63 -15.04
CA ALA A 22 6.14 7.76 -14.30
C ALA A 22 7.15 8.76 -14.93
N GLY A 23 6.97 9.12 -16.20
CA GLY A 23 7.77 10.11 -16.93
C GLY A 23 7.12 11.50 -17.07
N LEU A 24 5.96 11.74 -16.45
CA LEU A 24 5.28 13.05 -16.47
C LEU A 24 5.83 14.01 -15.40
N SER A 25 5.67 15.32 -15.61
CA SER A 25 6.07 16.32 -14.63
C SER A 25 5.11 16.32 -13.41
N PRO A 26 5.60 16.28 -12.17
CA PRO A 26 4.76 16.30 -10.97
C PRO A 26 4.01 17.63 -10.76
N ASP A 27 4.41 18.71 -11.45
CA ASP A 27 3.74 20.01 -11.41
C ASP A 27 2.35 20.04 -12.10
N ILE A 28 1.95 18.95 -12.79
CA ILE A 28 0.70 18.86 -13.55
C ILE A 28 -0.12 17.64 -13.09
N PRO A 29 -1.38 17.82 -12.63
CA PRO A 29 -2.26 16.72 -12.22
C PRO A 29 -2.45 15.69 -13.32
N VAL A 30 -2.34 14.41 -12.95
CA VAL A 30 -2.53 13.27 -13.85
C VAL A 30 -3.75 12.48 -13.39
N ILE A 31 -4.69 12.28 -14.31
CA ILE A 31 -5.95 11.55 -14.10
C ILE A 31 -5.89 10.25 -14.90
N LEU A 32 -6.17 9.12 -14.24
CA LEU A 32 -6.41 7.84 -14.91
C LEU A 32 -7.92 7.65 -15.12
N LEU A 33 -8.35 7.41 -16.37
CA LEU A 33 -9.75 7.09 -16.66
C LEU A 33 -10.06 5.61 -16.36
N PRO A 34 -11.25 5.26 -15.87
CA PRO A 34 -11.68 3.86 -15.78
C PRO A 34 -11.69 3.16 -17.16
N ALA A 35 -11.14 1.95 -17.23
CA ALA A 35 -11.08 1.15 -18.45
C ALA A 35 -12.45 0.68 -18.98
N SER A 36 -13.52 0.88 -18.20
CA SER A 36 -14.90 0.54 -18.52
C SER A 36 -15.84 1.72 -18.22
N GLY A 37 -16.79 1.99 -19.13
CA GLY A 37 -17.69 3.14 -19.07
C GLY A 37 -17.74 3.94 -20.36
N ASP A 38 -18.58 4.98 -20.40
CA ASP A 38 -18.67 5.95 -21.49
C ASP A 38 -17.56 6.99 -21.34
N GLY A 39 -16.55 6.94 -22.21
CA GLY A 39 -15.34 7.73 -22.07
C GLY A 39 -15.52 9.25 -22.08
N LEU A 40 -16.56 9.79 -22.72
CA LEU A 40 -16.84 11.23 -22.64
C LEU A 40 -17.51 11.60 -21.31
N GLN A 41 -18.35 10.73 -20.75
CA GLN A 41 -18.93 10.94 -19.43
C GLN A 41 -17.86 10.79 -18.34
N LEU A 42 -17.01 9.77 -18.41
CA LEU A 42 -15.87 9.59 -17.50
C LEU A 42 -14.91 10.79 -17.52
N LEU A 43 -14.63 11.35 -18.69
CA LEU A 43 -13.84 12.58 -18.83
C LEU A 43 -14.55 13.80 -18.22
N ALA A 44 -15.87 13.93 -18.37
CA ALA A 44 -16.65 15.00 -17.76
C ALA A 44 -16.69 14.90 -16.23
N ASP A 45 -16.85 13.69 -15.70
CA ASP A 45 -16.93 13.41 -14.26
C ASP A 45 -15.58 13.62 -13.58
N ALA A 46 -14.49 13.13 -14.19
CA ALA A 46 -13.14 13.32 -13.66
C ALA A 46 -12.68 14.79 -13.67
N LEU A 47 -13.22 15.62 -14.58
CA LEU A 47 -12.95 17.06 -14.64
C LEU A 47 -13.90 17.90 -13.78
N ALA A 48 -14.88 17.30 -13.07
CA ALA A 48 -15.92 18.04 -12.36
C ALA A 48 -15.41 18.96 -11.23
N GLY A 49 -14.23 18.66 -10.66
CA GLY A 49 -13.56 19.47 -9.64
C GLY A 49 -12.66 20.60 -10.16
N TYR A 50 -12.49 20.72 -11.48
CA TYR A 50 -11.62 21.73 -12.11
C TYR A 50 -12.44 22.90 -12.69
N ASP A 51 -11.86 24.09 -12.72
CA ASP A 51 -12.44 25.31 -13.28
C ASP A 51 -11.35 26.15 -13.98
N HIS A 52 -11.70 26.80 -15.11
CA HIS A 52 -10.81 27.68 -15.88
C HIS A 52 -9.51 27.04 -16.43
N LEU A 53 -9.57 25.76 -16.84
CA LEU A 53 -8.45 25.06 -17.47
C LEU A 53 -8.03 25.75 -18.79
N SER A 54 -6.73 26.02 -18.97
CA SER A 54 -6.14 26.49 -20.23
C SER A 54 -5.76 25.36 -21.18
N ALA A 55 -5.51 24.15 -20.69
CA ALA A 55 -5.28 22.98 -21.53
C ALA A 55 -5.79 21.66 -20.92
N ILE A 56 -6.26 20.76 -21.77
CA ILE A 56 -6.44 19.32 -21.46
C ILE A 56 -5.52 18.52 -22.37
N HIS A 57 -4.63 17.72 -21.77
CA HIS A 57 -3.74 16.80 -22.47
C HIS A 57 -4.34 15.39 -22.38
N LEU A 58 -5.00 14.92 -23.44
CA LEU A 58 -5.69 13.63 -23.45
C LEU A 58 -4.85 12.60 -24.19
N VAL A 59 -4.26 11.67 -23.44
CA VAL A 59 -3.52 10.53 -23.98
C VAL A 59 -4.47 9.33 -24.04
N SER A 60 -4.70 8.83 -25.25
CA SER A 60 -5.52 7.64 -25.48
C SER A 60 -5.06 6.90 -26.73
N HIS A 61 -5.85 5.93 -27.19
CA HIS A 61 -5.71 5.33 -28.52
C HIS A 61 -6.79 5.85 -29.48
N GLY A 62 -6.42 6.08 -30.73
CA GLY A 62 -7.34 6.57 -31.75
C GLY A 62 -7.07 5.98 -33.14
N ASP A 63 -8.07 5.29 -33.67
CA ASP A 63 -8.14 4.91 -35.08
C ASP A 63 -8.48 6.12 -35.96
N ALA A 64 -8.25 6.00 -37.27
CA ALA A 64 -8.65 7.02 -38.23
C ALA A 64 -10.15 7.38 -38.08
N HIS A 65 -10.44 8.67 -37.93
CA HIS A 65 -11.76 9.24 -37.68
C HIS A 65 -12.43 8.92 -36.32
N SER A 66 -11.76 8.24 -35.37
CA SER A 66 -12.39 7.89 -34.09
C SER A 66 -11.44 7.76 -32.89
N LEU A 67 -11.78 8.46 -31.81
CA LEU A 67 -11.05 8.45 -30.54
C LEU A 67 -11.61 7.36 -29.62
N SER A 68 -10.80 6.42 -29.13
CA SER A 68 -11.22 5.49 -28.07
C SER A 68 -11.12 6.18 -26.71
N LEU A 69 -12.09 5.98 -25.82
CA LEU A 69 -12.03 6.42 -24.42
C LEU A 69 -12.85 5.47 -23.54
N GLY A 70 -12.26 4.95 -22.47
CA GLY A 70 -12.88 3.96 -21.59
C GLY A 70 -13.31 2.74 -22.40
N SER A 71 -14.58 2.33 -22.32
CA SER A 71 -15.14 1.27 -23.19
C SER A 71 -15.77 1.75 -24.49
N GLY A 72 -15.75 3.05 -24.77
CA GLY A 72 -16.38 3.67 -25.93
C GLY A 72 -15.42 4.00 -27.08
N THR A 73 -15.97 4.10 -28.28
CA THR A 73 -15.30 4.67 -29.46
C THR A 73 -16.11 5.87 -29.93
N VAL A 74 -15.52 7.05 -29.84
CA VAL A 74 -16.16 8.34 -30.11
C VAL A 74 -15.95 8.73 -31.57
N THR A 75 -17.03 8.89 -32.32
CA THR A 75 -16.99 9.38 -33.72
C THR A 75 -17.78 10.69 -33.86
N SER A 76 -17.65 11.35 -35.02
CA SER A 76 -18.42 12.57 -35.34
C SER A 76 -19.93 12.33 -35.44
N ALA A 77 -20.36 11.07 -35.57
CA ALA A 77 -21.76 10.68 -35.52
C ALA A 77 -22.28 10.45 -34.08
N ASP A 78 -21.38 10.43 -33.09
CA ASP A 78 -21.68 10.14 -31.68
C ASP A 78 -21.65 11.39 -30.80
N LEU A 79 -20.84 12.41 -31.09
CA LEU A 79 -20.80 13.67 -30.33
C LEU A 79 -22.20 14.23 -29.95
N PRO A 80 -23.23 14.25 -30.85
CA PRO A 80 -24.58 14.72 -30.49
C PRO A 80 -25.38 13.83 -29.52
N ARG A 81 -24.84 12.65 -29.14
CA ARG A 81 -25.38 11.75 -28.11
C ARG A 81 -24.82 12.06 -26.72
N HIS A 82 -23.59 12.58 -26.65
CA HIS A 82 -22.87 12.89 -25.42
C HIS A 82 -22.86 14.41 -25.14
N GLN A 83 -23.85 15.16 -25.65
CA GLN A 83 -23.90 16.62 -25.55
C GLN A 83 -23.85 17.10 -24.09
N ASP A 84 -24.55 16.43 -23.17
CA ASP A 84 -24.55 16.79 -21.74
C ASP A 84 -23.14 16.67 -21.12
N ALA A 85 -22.35 15.67 -21.53
CA ALA A 85 -20.97 15.50 -21.11
C ALA A 85 -20.01 16.50 -21.78
N LEU A 86 -20.20 16.79 -23.07
CA LEU A 86 -19.43 17.80 -23.80
C LEU A 86 -19.68 19.21 -23.24
N ASP A 87 -20.92 19.55 -22.91
CA ASP A 87 -21.29 20.80 -22.22
C ASP A 87 -20.66 20.87 -20.82
N ALA A 88 -20.59 19.74 -20.09
CA ALA A 88 -19.97 19.66 -18.76
C ALA A 88 -18.44 19.83 -18.79
N ILE A 89 -17.75 19.29 -19.81
CA ILE A 89 -16.32 19.51 -20.07
C ILE A 89 -16.08 20.96 -20.51
N ALA A 90 -16.87 21.47 -21.46
CA ALA A 90 -16.77 22.85 -21.95
C ALA A 90 -16.91 23.88 -20.82
N ALA A 91 -17.74 23.60 -19.81
CA ALA A 91 -17.88 24.46 -18.63
C ALA A 91 -16.61 24.59 -17.77
N ARG A 92 -15.63 23.68 -17.90
CA ARG A 92 -14.34 23.72 -17.19
C ARG A 92 -13.28 24.53 -17.92
N LEU A 93 -13.44 24.72 -19.23
CA LEU A 93 -12.43 25.31 -20.09
C LEU A 93 -12.44 26.84 -20.04
N ALA A 94 -11.25 27.43 -20.03
CA ALA A 94 -11.08 28.87 -20.22
C ALA A 94 -11.41 29.28 -21.67
N PRO A 95 -11.83 30.53 -21.93
CA PRO A 95 -12.08 31.00 -23.28
C PRO A 95 -10.81 31.00 -24.15
N GLY A 96 -10.74 30.09 -25.12
CA GLY A 96 -9.54 29.85 -25.93
C GLY A 96 -8.53 28.90 -25.29
N ALA A 97 -9.00 27.94 -24.50
CA ALA A 97 -8.22 26.79 -24.04
C ALA A 97 -7.93 25.80 -25.19
N ASP A 98 -6.90 24.98 -24.99
CA ASP A 98 -6.48 23.91 -25.90
C ASP A 98 -6.93 22.52 -25.43
N VAL A 99 -7.24 21.63 -26.37
CA VAL A 99 -7.43 20.19 -26.11
C VAL A 99 -6.52 19.39 -27.05
N LEU A 100 -5.58 18.66 -26.47
CA LEU A 100 -4.48 18.01 -27.17
C LEU A 100 -4.67 16.49 -27.14
N LEU A 101 -4.86 15.88 -28.30
CA LEU A 101 -5.06 14.43 -28.46
C LEU A 101 -3.74 13.75 -28.84
N TYR A 102 -3.23 12.91 -27.93
CA TYR A 102 -1.99 12.12 -28.09
C TYR A 102 -2.33 10.63 -28.28
N GLY A 103 -1.47 9.88 -29.00
CA GLY A 103 -1.67 8.45 -29.29
C GLY A 103 -2.79 8.16 -30.31
N CYS A 104 -3.21 9.14 -31.09
CA CYS A 104 -4.50 9.18 -31.77
C CYS A 104 -4.40 9.71 -33.22
N SER A 105 -4.17 8.83 -34.21
CA SER A 105 -4.13 9.14 -35.66
C SER A 105 -5.52 9.49 -36.27
N VAL A 106 -6.27 10.31 -35.56
CA VAL A 106 -7.72 10.52 -35.69
C VAL A 106 -8.05 11.47 -36.84
N ALA A 107 -7.17 12.42 -37.14
CA ALA A 107 -7.33 13.48 -38.15
C ALA A 107 -6.60 13.20 -39.48
N ALA A 108 -6.12 11.97 -39.69
CA ALA A 108 -5.28 11.55 -40.83
C ALA A 108 -5.82 11.97 -42.21
N ASP A 109 -7.13 12.05 -42.38
CA ASP A 109 -7.79 12.43 -43.64
C ASP A 109 -8.87 13.51 -43.49
N ALA A 110 -9.59 13.80 -44.59
CA ALA A 110 -10.62 14.83 -44.61
C ALA A 110 -11.86 14.50 -43.75
N ALA A 111 -12.15 13.24 -43.47
CA ALA A 111 -13.22 12.85 -42.55
C ALA A 111 -12.75 12.88 -41.08
N GLY A 112 -11.47 12.54 -40.85
CA GLY A 112 -10.84 12.68 -39.54
C GLY A 112 -10.78 14.13 -39.06
N ARG A 113 -10.33 15.06 -39.92
CA ARG A 113 -10.36 16.50 -39.61
C ARG A 113 -11.78 17.01 -39.32
N GLY A 114 -12.77 16.49 -40.05
CA GLY A 114 -14.19 16.78 -39.78
C GLY A 114 -14.71 16.28 -38.43
N PHE A 115 -14.04 15.32 -37.77
CA PHE A 115 -14.30 14.96 -36.38
C PHE A 115 -13.68 15.97 -35.41
N VAL A 116 -12.42 16.37 -35.62
CA VAL A 116 -11.75 17.37 -34.78
C VAL A 116 -12.45 18.74 -34.87
N ASP A 117 -12.87 19.15 -36.08
CA ASP A 117 -13.74 20.32 -36.31
C ASP A 117 -15.02 20.26 -35.46
N ALA A 118 -15.67 19.09 -35.40
CA ALA A 118 -16.92 18.90 -34.68
C ALA A 118 -16.72 18.84 -33.15
N LEU A 119 -15.61 18.26 -32.68
CA LEU A 119 -15.25 18.21 -31.27
C LEU A 119 -14.88 19.61 -30.75
N SER A 120 -14.08 20.37 -31.50
CA SER A 120 -13.76 21.77 -31.22
C SER A 120 -15.01 22.65 -31.17
N ALA A 121 -15.93 22.47 -32.13
CA ALA A 121 -17.20 23.19 -32.15
C ALA A 121 -18.15 22.81 -31.01
N ALA A 122 -18.02 21.62 -30.42
CA ALA A 122 -18.79 21.19 -29.26
C ALA A 122 -18.19 21.67 -27.93
N LEU A 123 -16.87 21.64 -27.78
CA LEU A 123 -16.17 22.07 -26.56
C LEU A 123 -15.94 23.58 -26.46
N GLY A 124 -16.03 24.32 -27.58
CA GLY A 124 -15.76 25.76 -27.63
C GLY A 124 -14.27 26.11 -27.48
N ALA A 125 -13.39 25.14 -27.75
CA ALA A 125 -11.95 25.17 -27.53
C ALA A 125 -11.18 24.81 -28.80
N ASP A 126 -9.92 25.22 -28.90
CA ASP A 126 -9.04 24.82 -30.01
C ASP A 126 -8.57 23.37 -29.76
N VAL A 127 -8.68 22.49 -30.76
CA VAL A 127 -8.35 21.07 -30.62
C VAL A 127 -7.23 20.71 -31.57
N ALA A 128 -6.26 19.92 -31.11
CA ALA A 128 -5.14 19.39 -31.89
C ALA A 128 -5.07 17.86 -31.81
N ALA A 129 -4.66 17.20 -32.90
CA ALA A 129 -4.40 15.77 -32.96
C ALA A 129 -2.96 15.48 -33.43
N SER A 130 -2.37 14.39 -32.93
CA SER A 130 -1.00 13.96 -33.25
C SER A 130 -0.96 12.57 -33.90
N THR A 131 0.01 12.34 -34.78
CA THR A 131 0.13 11.08 -35.53
C THR A 131 0.72 9.91 -34.76
N ASP A 132 1.34 10.14 -33.59
CA ASP A 132 1.80 9.06 -32.72
C ASP A 132 0.64 8.15 -32.29
N GLN A 133 0.92 6.86 -32.09
CA GLN A 133 -0.03 5.80 -31.73
C GLN A 133 0.22 5.21 -30.34
N THR A 134 1.32 5.58 -29.69
CA THR A 134 1.79 4.95 -28.44
C THR A 134 1.58 5.84 -27.22
N GLY A 135 1.61 7.16 -27.38
CA GLY A 135 1.69 8.12 -26.29
C GLY A 135 3.05 8.13 -25.57
N ALA A 136 4.02 7.31 -26.01
CA ALA A 136 5.19 6.94 -25.22
C ALA A 136 6.50 7.47 -25.81
N VAL A 137 7.20 8.29 -25.03
CA VAL A 137 8.55 8.82 -25.35
C VAL A 137 9.60 7.71 -25.48
N ALA A 138 9.32 6.51 -24.95
CA ALA A 138 10.20 5.34 -24.93
C ALA A 138 10.59 4.78 -26.32
N LEU A 139 10.11 5.36 -27.43
CA LEU A 139 10.34 4.91 -28.80
C LEU A 139 10.84 6.04 -29.75
N ASP A 140 11.52 7.07 -29.23
CA ASP A 140 12.13 8.16 -30.02
C ASP A 140 11.12 8.99 -30.85
N GLY A 141 9.86 9.04 -30.39
CA GLY A 141 8.74 9.69 -31.09
C GLY A 141 8.70 11.22 -30.96
N ASP A 142 8.76 11.92 -32.10
CA ASP A 142 8.53 13.37 -32.20
C ASP A 142 7.02 13.66 -32.32
N TRP A 143 6.53 14.75 -31.71
CA TRP A 143 5.11 15.12 -31.75
C TRP A 143 4.77 15.77 -33.10
N GLU A 144 4.47 14.96 -34.11
CA GLU A 144 3.98 15.48 -35.40
C GLU A 144 2.49 15.85 -35.32
N LEU A 145 2.20 17.14 -35.53
CA LEU A 145 0.84 17.70 -35.61
C LEU A 145 0.12 17.21 -36.87
N GLU A 146 -0.96 16.49 -36.68
CA GLU A 146 -1.81 15.96 -37.75
C GLU A 146 -2.82 17.02 -38.24
N TYR A 147 -3.48 17.70 -37.30
CA TYR A 147 -4.40 18.81 -37.55
C TYR A 147 -4.69 19.62 -36.29
N SER A 148 -4.95 20.92 -36.44
CA SER A 148 -5.59 21.74 -35.40
C SER A 148 -6.71 22.62 -35.97
N THR A 149 -7.71 22.93 -35.13
CA THR A 149 -8.82 23.82 -35.49
C THR A 149 -8.50 25.31 -35.28
N GLY A 150 -7.51 25.62 -34.43
CA GLY A 150 -7.05 26.98 -34.16
C GLY A 150 -5.57 27.08 -33.76
N ALA A 151 -5.26 28.04 -32.90
CA ALA A 151 -3.92 28.60 -32.68
C ALA A 151 -3.27 28.08 -31.38
N VAL A 152 -3.10 26.77 -31.34
CA VAL A 152 -2.57 25.95 -30.24
C VAL A 152 -1.30 26.53 -29.59
N GLY A 153 -1.24 26.45 -28.26
CA GLY A 153 -0.11 26.84 -27.44
C GLY A 153 1.14 25.97 -27.62
N THR A 154 2.14 26.22 -26.77
CA THR A 154 3.38 25.41 -26.75
C THR A 154 3.09 24.05 -26.12
N VAL A 155 2.94 23.03 -26.97
CA VAL A 155 2.81 21.62 -26.57
C VAL A 155 3.97 21.23 -25.66
N LEU A 156 3.64 20.58 -24.54
CA LEU A 156 4.63 20.07 -23.59
C LEU A 156 5.46 18.95 -24.23
N PRO A 157 6.80 19.10 -24.33
CA PRO A 157 7.65 18.00 -24.73
C PRO A 157 7.77 17.03 -23.55
N PHE A 158 7.06 15.91 -23.61
CA PHE A 158 7.31 14.80 -22.69
C PHE A 158 8.77 14.34 -22.92
N THR A 159 9.63 14.51 -21.92
CA THR A 159 11.07 14.21 -22.03
C THR A 159 11.54 13.45 -20.79
N VAL A 160 11.75 12.15 -20.95
CA VAL A 160 12.31 11.29 -19.90
C VAL A 160 13.76 11.70 -19.66
N THR A 161 14.03 12.40 -18.55
CA THR A 161 15.38 12.93 -18.25
C THR A 161 15.69 12.96 -16.76
N GLY A 162 16.08 11.81 -16.20
CA GLY A 162 16.77 11.70 -14.91
C GLY A 162 15.89 11.86 -13.65
N MET A 163 16.08 10.96 -12.68
CA MET A 163 15.34 10.92 -11.43
C MET A 163 15.50 12.21 -10.58
N SER A 164 14.38 12.66 -10.01
CA SER A 164 14.35 13.28 -8.67
C SER A 164 12.93 13.17 -8.10
N LEU A 165 12.85 12.79 -6.82
CA LEU A 165 11.59 12.75 -6.06
C LEU A 165 10.90 14.12 -5.99
N LEU A 166 9.57 14.12 -6.07
CA LEU A 166 8.67 14.92 -5.21
C LEU A 166 7.21 14.41 -5.33
N SER A 167 6.39 14.69 -4.30
CA SER A 167 5.20 13.89 -3.97
C SER A 167 3.87 14.39 -4.59
N ASN A 168 2.90 13.46 -4.62
CA ASN A 168 1.43 13.66 -4.65
C ASN A 168 0.80 14.49 -5.79
N ASN A 169 0.16 13.82 -6.78
CA ASN A 169 -1.21 14.18 -7.20
C ASN A 169 -1.94 13.14 -8.10
N LEU A 170 -2.05 11.87 -7.66
CA LEU A 170 -2.85 10.86 -8.39
C LEU A 170 -4.31 10.85 -7.89
N LEU A 171 -5.21 11.55 -8.58
CA LEU A 171 -6.64 11.51 -8.27
C LEU A 171 -7.33 10.36 -9.02
N ILE A 172 -7.88 9.40 -8.27
CA ILE A 172 -8.72 8.32 -8.78
C ILE A 172 -10.19 8.65 -8.50
N PRO A 173 -11.07 8.75 -9.51
CA PRO A 173 -12.51 8.95 -9.28
C PRO A 173 -13.18 7.70 -8.69
N ALA A 174 -14.04 7.89 -7.67
CA ALA A 174 -14.71 6.77 -6.99
C ALA A 174 -15.77 6.07 -7.86
N GLU A 175 -15.73 4.73 -7.94
CA GLU A 175 -16.71 3.94 -8.70
C GLU A 175 -18.08 3.85 -7.99
N THR A 176 -19.12 4.41 -8.61
CA THR A 176 -20.51 4.29 -8.13
C THR A 176 -21.18 3.00 -8.64
N THR A 177 -21.00 1.89 -7.91
CA THR A 177 -21.49 0.55 -8.29
C THR A 177 -23.02 0.42 -8.34
N SER A 178 -23.63 0.79 -9.47
CA SER A 178 -25.09 0.71 -9.70
C SER A 178 -25.50 -0.56 -10.45
N ALA A 179 -25.73 -1.66 -9.72
CA ALA A 179 -26.17 -2.93 -10.29
C ALA A 179 -27.55 -2.86 -10.98
N SER A 180 -27.59 -2.98 -12.31
CA SER A 180 -28.81 -2.91 -13.13
C SER A 180 -28.88 -4.06 -14.15
N THR A 181 -29.83 -4.97 -13.94
CA THR A 181 -29.94 -6.21 -14.74
C THR A 181 -30.65 -6.00 -16.08
N TYR A 182 -29.94 -6.17 -17.20
CA TYR A 182 -30.56 -6.34 -18.53
C TYR A 182 -30.03 -7.57 -19.26
N ALA A 183 -30.93 -8.52 -19.55
CA ALA A 183 -30.59 -9.79 -20.18
C ALA A 183 -30.56 -9.68 -21.71
N SER A 184 -29.45 -10.08 -22.34
CA SER A 184 -29.29 -10.16 -23.79
C SER A 184 -29.94 -11.44 -24.35
N THR A 185 -31.09 -11.32 -25.01
CA THR A 185 -31.71 -12.46 -25.70
C THR A 185 -31.07 -12.70 -27.07
N SER A 186 -30.31 -13.79 -27.22
CA SER A 186 -29.98 -14.37 -28.52
C SER A 186 -30.31 -15.87 -28.50
N ALA A 187 -31.21 -16.30 -29.38
CA ALA A 187 -31.78 -17.64 -29.33
C ALA A 187 -31.03 -18.63 -30.22
N SER A 188 -30.60 -19.76 -29.64
CA SER A 188 -30.26 -20.98 -30.37
C SER A 188 -31.10 -22.14 -29.85
N THR A 189 -31.72 -22.90 -30.76
CA THR A 189 -32.75 -23.88 -30.42
C THR A 189 -32.21 -25.31 -30.28
N SER A 190 -32.47 -25.95 -29.15
CA SER A 190 -32.76 -27.39 -29.05
C SER A 190 -33.47 -27.71 -27.74
N ALA A 191 -34.21 -28.82 -27.69
CA ALA A 191 -35.29 -29.01 -26.73
C ALA A 191 -35.13 -30.25 -25.83
N THR A 192 -35.76 -30.19 -24.65
CA THR A 192 -36.26 -31.31 -23.81
C THR A 192 -35.27 -32.42 -23.41
N THR A 193 -34.99 -32.54 -22.11
CA THR A 193 -35.76 -33.49 -21.26
C THR A 193 -35.63 -33.27 -19.75
N SER A 194 -36.79 -33.37 -19.09
CA SER A 194 -37.10 -33.92 -17.77
C SER A 194 -36.01 -34.54 -16.87
N ALA A 195 -36.01 -34.16 -15.58
CA ALA A 195 -35.97 -35.11 -14.46
C ALA A 195 -36.53 -34.47 -13.16
N THR A 196 -37.28 -35.24 -12.37
CA THR A 196 -37.84 -34.82 -11.06
C THR A 196 -37.32 -35.75 -9.97
N THR A 197 -36.80 -35.21 -8.85
CA THR A 197 -36.84 -35.75 -7.46
C THR A 197 -35.99 -34.81 -6.58
N SER A 198 -36.36 -34.32 -5.39
CA SER A 198 -37.10 -34.88 -4.23
C SER A 198 -36.26 -35.74 -3.28
N ALA A 199 -35.88 -35.16 -2.12
CA ALA A 199 -35.60 -35.86 -0.87
C ALA A 199 -35.90 -34.94 0.33
N THR A 200 -36.43 -35.47 1.44
CA THR A 200 -36.84 -34.68 2.61
C THR A 200 -36.59 -35.45 3.91
N THR A 201 -35.93 -34.82 4.90
CA THR A 201 -35.84 -35.21 6.32
C THR A 201 -35.37 -33.97 7.10
N SER A 202 -35.97 -33.45 8.18
CA SER A 202 -36.65 -34.01 9.37
C SER A 202 -35.72 -34.56 10.45
N ALA A 203 -35.90 -34.38 11.78
CA ALA A 203 -36.69 -33.43 12.59
C ALA A 203 -36.46 -33.69 14.12
N THR A 204 -36.70 -32.71 15.01
CA THR A 204 -37.01 -32.84 16.49
C THR A 204 -35.91 -33.45 17.42
N THR A 205 -35.84 -33.33 18.76
CA THR A 205 -36.57 -32.71 19.93
C THR A 205 -35.57 -32.66 21.13
N SER A 206 -35.68 -32.02 22.32
CA SER A 206 -36.64 -31.18 23.10
C SER A 206 -35.81 -30.31 24.10
N ALA A 207 -36.22 -29.23 24.78
CA ALA A 207 -37.52 -28.60 25.13
C ALA A 207 -38.24 -29.07 26.44
N THR A 208 -37.92 -28.47 27.61
CA THR A 208 -38.72 -28.58 28.88
C THR A 208 -38.56 -27.41 29.87
N THR A 209 -39.67 -26.67 30.13
CA THR A 209 -40.22 -26.16 31.43
C THR A 209 -39.36 -25.33 32.42
N SER A 210 -39.84 -24.32 33.17
CA SER A 210 -41.14 -23.59 33.32
C SER A 210 -40.87 -22.32 34.17
N ALA A 211 -41.44 -21.10 34.05
CA ALA A 211 -42.76 -20.55 33.66
C ALA A 211 -43.58 -20.00 34.87
N THR A 212 -43.87 -18.69 34.89
CA THR A 212 -45.05 -18.09 35.57
C THR A 212 -45.51 -16.77 34.94
N THR A 213 -46.76 -16.76 34.42
CA THR A 213 -47.78 -15.67 34.32
C THR A 213 -47.34 -14.18 34.28
N SER A 214 -47.72 -13.31 33.32
CA SER A 214 -49.04 -13.02 32.66
C SER A 214 -50.08 -12.39 33.61
N ALA A 215 -50.95 -11.43 33.25
CA ALA A 215 -51.28 -10.76 31.97
C ALA A 215 -51.68 -9.26 32.23
N THR A 216 -52.04 -8.39 31.26
CA THR A 216 -53.34 -8.33 30.52
C THR A 216 -53.20 -7.19 29.46
N THR A 217 -53.27 -7.39 28.13
CA THR A 217 -54.46 -7.32 27.21
C THR A 217 -55.44 -6.14 27.44
N SER A 218 -56.13 -5.51 26.47
CA SER A 218 -56.30 -5.61 24.99
C SER A 218 -57.11 -4.37 24.48
N ALA A 219 -57.21 -3.96 23.20
CA ALA A 219 -56.49 -4.24 21.94
C ALA A 219 -56.97 -3.32 20.78
N THR A 220 -56.39 -3.53 19.58
CA THR A 220 -56.65 -3.04 18.20
C THR A 220 -58.01 -2.45 17.79
N THR A 221 -58.01 -1.44 16.89
CA THR A 221 -58.53 -1.54 15.49
C THR A 221 -58.17 -0.30 14.63
N SER A 222 -58.39 -0.34 13.29
CA SER A 222 -57.71 0.53 12.31
C SER A 222 -58.64 1.18 11.25
N ALA A 223 -58.06 2.07 10.42
CA ALA A 223 -58.61 2.70 9.19
C ALA A 223 -59.54 3.93 9.39
N THR A 224 -59.65 4.91 8.45
CA THR A 224 -59.35 4.87 7.00
C THR A 224 -58.87 6.22 6.41
N THR A 225 -57.82 6.16 5.56
CA THR A 225 -57.36 7.08 4.48
C THR A 225 -58.04 8.45 4.20
N SER A 226 -57.24 9.50 3.92
CA SER A 226 -57.03 10.07 2.54
C SER A 226 -56.23 11.40 2.48
N ALA A 227 -55.71 11.70 1.29
CA ALA A 227 -55.35 13.04 0.75
C ALA A 227 -54.04 13.74 1.20
N THR A 228 -52.99 13.34 0.49
CA THR A 228 -51.73 14.03 0.12
C THR A 228 -51.80 15.53 -0.23
N THR A 229 -50.59 16.14 -0.34
CA THR A 229 -50.21 17.35 -1.15
C THR A 229 -50.78 18.72 -0.72
N SER A 230 -50.01 19.82 -0.62
CA SER A 230 -48.62 20.11 -1.05
C SER A 230 -47.94 21.18 -0.16
N ALA A 231 -46.61 21.24 -0.20
CA ALA A 231 -45.83 22.41 0.23
C ALA A 231 -44.85 22.84 -0.88
N THR A 232 -44.87 24.12 -1.22
CA THR A 232 -43.91 24.89 -2.05
C THR A 232 -44.25 26.37 -1.85
N THR A 233 -43.38 27.20 -1.26
CA THR A 233 -42.32 28.02 -1.93
C THR A 233 -42.85 28.95 -3.05
N SER A 234 -42.45 30.23 -3.15
CA SER A 234 -41.62 31.06 -2.26
C SER A 234 -41.79 32.56 -2.56
N ALA A 235 -41.31 33.40 -1.64
CA ALA A 235 -40.79 34.77 -1.82
C ALA A 235 -41.59 35.84 -2.62
N THR A 236 -41.74 37.01 -1.99
CA THR A 236 -41.39 38.30 -2.65
C THR A 236 -41.00 39.33 -1.59
N THR A 237 -40.16 40.31 -1.96
CA THR A 237 -39.37 41.12 -1.01
C THR A 237 -39.84 42.57 -0.88
N SER A 238 -39.26 43.25 0.13
CA SER A 238 -38.98 44.71 0.16
C SER A 238 -40.03 45.68 0.73
N ALA A 239 -39.73 46.11 1.97
CA ALA A 239 -39.40 47.50 2.34
C ALA A 239 -40.45 48.46 2.99
N SER A 240 -39.97 49.04 4.12
CA SER A 240 -40.10 50.44 4.55
C SER A 240 -41.14 50.84 5.61
N THR A 241 -40.65 51.08 6.84
CA THR A 241 -40.93 52.23 7.74
C THR A 241 -42.40 52.56 8.09
N SER A 242 -42.79 52.59 9.37
CA SER A 242 -42.34 53.59 10.36
C SER A 242 -42.65 53.19 11.81
N ALA A 243 -42.04 53.87 12.80
CA ALA A 243 -42.06 53.50 14.22
C ALA A 243 -43.19 54.13 15.06
N THR A 244 -43.50 53.55 16.24
CA THR A 244 -43.44 54.25 17.55
C THR A 244 -43.55 53.32 18.78
N THR A 245 -42.61 53.49 19.72
CA THR A 245 -42.66 53.32 21.20
C THR A 245 -43.75 52.49 21.91
N SER A 246 -43.27 51.46 22.62
CA SER A 246 -43.44 51.22 24.08
C SER A 246 -44.82 51.30 24.76
N ALA A 247 -45.28 50.16 25.32
CA ALA A 247 -45.61 49.97 26.74
C ALA A 247 -46.24 48.58 27.01
N THR A 248 -45.91 47.95 28.15
CA THR A 248 -46.60 46.75 28.65
C THR A 248 -46.79 46.88 30.16
N THR A 249 -48.01 46.69 30.66
CA THR A 249 -48.32 46.77 32.10
C THR A 249 -49.43 45.80 32.50
N SER A 250 -49.18 45.08 33.60
CA SER A 250 -50.15 44.55 34.56
C SER A 250 -51.22 43.55 34.07
N ALA A 251 -51.06 42.29 34.49
CA ALA A 251 -52.17 41.35 34.59
C ALA A 251 -52.99 41.62 35.88
N THR A 252 -54.31 41.44 35.84
CA THR A 252 -55.13 41.30 37.06
C THR A 252 -56.49 40.68 36.74
N THR A 253 -56.77 39.47 37.26
CA THR A 253 -58.15 38.95 37.39
C THR A 253 -58.22 37.91 38.50
N SER A 254 -59.15 38.08 39.43
CA SER A 254 -59.32 37.24 40.62
C SER A 254 -60.14 35.98 40.36
N ALA A 255 -59.96 34.95 41.19
CA ALA A 255 -60.91 33.85 41.36
C ALA A 255 -61.38 33.79 42.83
N THR A 256 -62.66 34.04 43.07
CA THR A 256 -63.29 33.89 44.39
C THR A 256 -64.42 32.85 44.32
N THR A 257 -64.30 31.78 45.11
CA THR A 257 -65.40 30.82 45.35
C THR A 257 -65.35 30.33 46.80
N SER A 258 -66.52 30.11 47.40
CA SER A 258 -66.68 30.21 48.85
C SER A 258 -66.45 28.93 49.66
N ALA A 259 -65.94 29.12 50.88
CA ALA A 259 -65.70 28.11 51.90
C ALA A 259 -66.95 27.27 52.30
N THR A 260 -66.70 26.08 52.88
CA THR A 260 -67.67 25.38 53.73
C THR A 260 -66.99 24.85 55.00
N THR A 261 -67.10 25.62 56.09
CA THR A 261 -66.91 25.27 57.51
C THR A 261 -66.23 23.95 57.89
N SER A 262 -65.09 24.05 58.57
CA SER A 262 -64.93 23.46 59.91
C SER A 262 -64.23 24.49 60.81
N ALA A 263 -64.78 24.72 62.00
CA ALA A 263 -64.37 25.82 62.87
C ALA A 263 -63.56 25.31 64.06
N THR A 264 -62.24 25.45 63.95
CA THR A 264 -61.35 25.55 65.11
C THR A 264 -61.00 27.03 65.30
N THR A 265 -60.68 27.45 66.52
CA THR A 265 -60.53 28.89 66.85
C THR A 265 -59.18 29.44 66.40
N SER A 266 -59.12 30.07 65.22
CA SER A 266 -57.99 30.92 64.84
C SER A 266 -57.78 32.02 65.88
N SER A 267 -56.65 31.99 66.56
CA SER A 267 -56.13 33.12 67.32
C SER A 267 -55.30 33.93 66.33
N THR A 268 -55.81 35.03 65.78
CA THR A 268 -55.01 35.87 64.87
C THR A 268 -53.98 36.66 65.68
N THR A 269 -52.80 36.06 65.89
CA THR A 269 -51.75 36.53 66.80
C THR A 269 -50.82 37.55 66.13
N SER A 270 -51.40 38.61 65.54
CA SER A 270 -50.63 39.68 64.90
C SER A 270 -49.80 40.45 65.93
N THR A 271 -48.51 40.14 65.98
CA THR A 271 -47.52 40.68 66.93
C THR A 271 -46.27 41.12 66.17
N THR A 272 -46.05 42.43 66.10
CA THR A 272 -44.81 43.02 65.56
C THR A 272 -43.70 42.88 66.60
N SER A 273 -42.77 41.97 66.40
CA SER A 273 -41.72 41.65 67.39
C SER A 273 -40.58 40.78 66.84
N THR A 274 -39.34 41.14 67.22
CA THR A 274 -38.05 40.50 66.87
C THR A 274 -37.85 39.04 67.34
N SER A 275 -38.91 38.41 67.84
CA SER A 275 -39.01 36.97 68.04
C SER A 275 -40.49 36.66 68.27
N ALA A 276 -41.13 35.93 67.37
CA ALA A 276 -42.55 35.59 67.40
C ALA A 276 -42.76 34.11 67.05
N VAL A 277 -43.49 33.39 67.91
CA VAL A 277 -43.86 31.99 67.71
C VAL A 277 -45.38 31.89 67.70
N GLY A 278 -45.92 31.26 66.65
CA GLY A 278 -47.33 31.02 66.42
C GLY A 278 -47.91 29.88 67.24
N THR A 279 -48.92 29.22 66.69
CA THR A 279 -49.69 28.16 67.36
C THR A 279 -49.89 26.95 66.44
N ALA A 280 -50.66 25.96 66.88
CA ALA A 280 -51.01 24.80 66.06
C ALA A 280 -52.26 25.05 65.18
N GLY A 281 -52.32 26.21 64.52
CA GLY A 281 -53.24 26.48 63.43
C GLY A 281 -53.21 27.93 62.92
N ASN A 282 -53.22 28.10 61.59
CA ASN A 282 -53.37 29.32 60.79
C ASN A 282 -53.13 30.65 61.55
N ASP A 283 -51.87 30.98 61.77
CA ASP A 283 -51.40 32.24 62.35
C ASP A 283 -50.96 33.26 61.28
N SER A 284 -50.76 34.50 61.70
CA SER A 284 -50.26 35.59 60.83
C SER A 284 -49.31 36.47 61.63
N LEU A 285 -48.02 36.30 61.33
CA LEU A 285 -46.88 36.91 62.01
C LEU A 285 -46.29 38.01 61.13
N THR A 286 -45.71 39.03 61.76
CA THR A 286 -45.04 40.13 61.04
C THR A 286 -43.91 40.64 61.92
N GLY A 287 -42.73 40.87 61.34
CA GLY A 287 -41.57 41.40 62.02
C GLY A 287 -41.69 42.90 62.32
N SER A 288 -40.60 43.62 62.12
CA SER A 288 -40.41 44.99 62.59
C SER A 288 -39.71 45.86 61.54
N SER A 289 -38.42 46.09 61.72
CA SER A 289 -37.47 46.70 60.76
C SER A 289 -36.04 46.47 61.29
N SER A 290 -35.79 45.27 61.83
CA SER A 290 -34.56 44.81 62.49
C SER A 290 -34.66 43.30 62.75
N ASP A 291 -33.68 42.54 62.26
CA ASP A 291 -33.44 41.09 62.41
C ASP A 291 -34.47 40.36 63.31
N ASP A 292 -35.54 39.85 62.69
CA ASP A 292 -36.71 39.23 63.34
C ASP A 292 -36.69 37.67 63.20
N GLU A 293 -36.97 36.94 64.29
CA GLU A 293 -37.11 35.46 64.31
C GLU A 293 -38.60 35.05 64.34
N LEU A 294 -39.14 34.47 63.27
CA LEU A 294 -40.57 34.16 63.10
C LEU A 294 -40.81 32.65 62.88
N THR A 295 -41.66 32.02 63.70
CA THR A 295 -42.00 30.58 63.57
C THR A 295 -43.51 30.35 63.57
N GLY A 296 -44.09 29.74 62.52
CA GLY A 296 -45.51 29.38 62.42
C GLY A 296 -45.89 28.18 63.31
N LEU A 297 -45.15 27.08 63.14
CA LEU A 297 -45.27 25.74 63.73
C LEU A 297 -46.14 24.76 62.92
N ALA A 298 -47.46 24.97 62.85
CA ALA A 298 -48.37 24.01 62.22
C ALA A 298 -49.71 24.66 61.85
N GLY A 299 -49.98 24.85 60.56
CA GLY A 299 -51.14 25.61 60.11
C GLY A 299 -51.19 25.76 58.59
N ASN A 300 -51.77 26.86 58.13
CA ASN A 300 -51.40 27.44 56.84
C ASN A 300 -51.17 28.89 57.18
N ASP A 301 -49.92 29.21 57.46
CA ASP A 301 -49.51 30.40 58.19
C ASP A 301 -49.03 31.48 57.21
N THR A 302 -48.87 32.71 57.70
CA THR A 302 -48.35 33.81 56.90
C THR A 302 -47.34 34.60 57.71
N LEU A 303 -46.08 34.54 57.30
CA LEU A 303 -44.94 35.19 57.94
C LEU A 303 -44.46 36.33 57.03
N THR A 304 -44.01 37.44 57.61
CA THR A 304 -43.49 38.60 56.87
C THR A 304 -42.42 39.30 57.69
N GLY A 305 -41.18 39.35 57.21
CA GLY A 305 -40.04 39.97 57.90
C GLY A 305 -40.13 41.51 57.93
N LEU A 306 -39.96 42.12 56.74
CA LEU A 306 -39.98 43.55 56.36
C LEU A 306 -38.61 44.15 55.99
N ASP A 307 -37.85 44.67 56.96
CA ASP A 307 -36.48 45.19 56.77
C ASP A 307 -35.59 44.56 57.85
N GLY A 308 -34.51 43.86 57.52
CA GLY A 308 -33.68 43.13 58.49
C GLY A 308 -33.11 41.85 57.91
N ASP A 309 -32.10 41.25 58.55
CA ASP A 309 -31.62 39.91 58.17
C ASP A 309 -32.51 38.87 58.92
N ASP A 310 -33.70 38.56 58.37
CA ASP A 310 -34.78 37.89 59.10
C ASP A 310 -34.74 36.35 58.98
N SER A 311 -35.32 35.64 59.95
CA SER A 311 -35.38 34.17 59.98
C SER A 311 -36.82 33.67 60.11
N LEU A 312 -37.35 33.07 59.03
CA LEU A 312 -38.74 32.63 58.90
C LEU A 312 -38.83 31.10 58.78
N ASP A 313 -39.60 30.48 59.67
CA ASP A 313 -39.87 29.04 59.70
C ASP A 313 -41.40 28.80 59.70
N GLY A 314 -41.97 28.30 58.58
CA GLY A 314 -43.40 27.98 58.49
C GLY A 314 -43.74 26.79 59.39
N GLY A 315 -43.14 25.64 59.07
CA GLY A 315 -43.03 24.48 59.94
C GLY A 315 -43.81 23.28 59.42
N SER A 316 -45.13 23.38 59.27
CA SER A 316 -45.93 22.30 58.69
C SER A 316 -47.31 22.71 58.17
N GLY A 317 -47.48 22.68 56.85
CA GLY A 317 -48.78 22.90 56.21
C GLY A 317 -48.75 23.34 54.74
N ASN A 318 -49.24 24.56 54.47
CA ASN A 318 -49.05 25.24 53.18
C ASN A 318 -48.92 26.74 53.45
N ASP A 319 -47.68 27.18 53.65
CA ASP A 319 -47.37 28.46 54.28
C ASP A 319 -46.94 29.53 53.27
N LEU A 320 -47.08 30.80 53.67
CA LEU A 320 -46.68 31.96 52.88
C LEU A 320 -45.63 32.77 53.66
N LEU A 321 -44.38 32.68 53.22
CA LEU A 321 -43.24 33.39 53.81
C LEU A 321 -42.81 34.53 52.89
N SER A 322 -42.61 35.71 53.46
CA SER A 322 -42.01 36.86 52.81
C SER A 322 -40.90 37.38 53.72
N GLY A 323 -39.66 37.49 53.25
CA GLY A 323 -38.59 38.18 53.98
C GLY A 323 -38.82 39.70 53.94
N GLY A 324 -37.98 40.42 53.21
CA GLY A 324 -38.36 41.67 52.57
C GLY A 324 -37.18 42.44 51.98
N THR A 325 -36.30 42.94 52.85
CA THR A 325 -35.04 43.58 52.46
C THR A 325 -33.96 43.30 53.52
N GLY A 326 -32.92 42.57 53.13
CA GLY A 326 -31.88 42.04 54.02
C GLY A 326 -31.39 40.69 53.51
N ALA A 327 -30.63 39.95 54.33
CA ALA A 327 -30.21 38.57 54.00
C ALA A 327 -31.10 37.57 54.75
N ASP A 328 -32.24 37.24 54.16
CA ASP A 328 -33.32 36.50 54.83
C ASP A 328 -33.14 34.98 54.74
N THR A 329 -33.50 34.25 55.79
CA THR A 329 -33.55 32.78 55.80
C THR A 329 -34.99 32.28 55.85
N LEU A 330 -35.46 31.61 54.79
CA LEU A 330 -36.84 31.13 54.65
C LEU A 330 -36.88 29.59 54.61
N ASN A 331 -37.53 28.98 55.60
CA ASN A 331 -37.85 27.56 55.63
C ASN A 331 -39.37 27.37 55.58
N GLY A 332 -39.89 26.74 54.51
CA GLY A 332 -41.31 26.33 54.48
C GLY A 332 -41.60 25.28 55.56
N GLY A 333 -40.69 24.33 55.74
CA GLY A 333 -40.96 23.09 56.47
C GLY A 333 -41.81 22.15 55.64
N THR A 334 -42.56 21.26 56.30
CA THR A 334 -43.22 20.16 55.57
C THR A 334 -44.53 20.63 54.93
N GLY A 335 -44.53 20.92 53.62
CA GLY A 335 -45.73 21.48 53.01
C GLY A 335 -45.81 21.47 51.48
N SER A 336 -46.30 22.60 50.96
CA SER A 336 -46.19 22.99 49.54
C SER A 336 -46.30 24.51 49.55
N ASP A 337 -45.17 25.13 49.85
CA ASP A 337 -45.10 26.46 50.46
C ASP A 337 -44.70 27.53 49.44
N SER A 338 -44.94 28.80 49.78
CA SER A 338 -44.66 29.95 48.92
C SER A 338 -43.70 30.89 49.64
N MET A 339 -42.47 30.97 49.15
CA MET A 339 -41.37 31.72 49.76
C MET A 339 -40.87 32.82 48.80
N ALA A 340 -40.60 34.01 49.34
CA ALA A 340 -39.90 35.09 48.65
C ALA A 340 -39.11 35.91 49.68
N GLY A 341 -37.79 36.03 49.55
CA GLY A 341 -36.97 36.92 50.37
C GLY A 341 -37.16 38.34 49.87
N GLY A 342 -36.45 38.69 48.81
CA GLY A 342 -36.90 39.62 47.77
C GLY A 342 -35.95 40.76 47.43
N SER A 343 -34.94 41.04 48.25
CA SER A 343 -33.91 42.05 48.01
C SER A 343 -32.74 41.93 48.99
N GLY A 344 -31.81 41.01 48.70
CA GLY A 344 -30.52 40.91 49.36
C GLY A 344 -29.76 39.63 49.02
N ASN A 345 -29.59 38.73 49.99
CA ASN A 345 -28.84 37.49 49.80
C ASN A 345 -29.54 36.37 50.58
N ASP A 346 -30.57 35.83 49.96
CA ASP A 346 -31.61 35.07 50.64
C ASP A 346 -31.35 33.55 50.58
N SER A 347 -31.66 32.87 51.68
CA SER A 347 -31.36 31.45 51.90
C SER A 347 -32.64 30.66 52.12
N TYR A 348 -32.97 29.80 51.17
CA TYR A 348 -34.20 29.02 51.13
C TYR A 348 -33.96 27.56 51.52
N VAL A 349 -34.87 26.98 52.31
CA VAL A 349 -34.90 25.53 52.59
C VAL A 349 -36.15 24.93 51.95
N VAL A 350 -35.94 23.89 51.13
CA VAL A 350 -36.98 23.17 50.39
C VAL A 350 -36.97 21.70 50.82
N ASP A 351 -38.08 21.20 51.37
CA ASP A 351 -38.25 19.77 51.71
C ASP A 351 -39.32 19.05 50.86
N SER A 352 -40.13 19.81 50.12
CA SER A 352 -41.23 19.30 49.31
C SER A 352 -41.16 19.75 47.86
N SER A 353 -41.47 18.84 46.93
CA SER A 353 -41.63 19.16 45.50
C SER A 353 -42.88 20.01 45.20
N GLY A 354 -43.66 20.36 46.23
CA GLY A 354 -44.73 21.35 46.16
C GLY A 354 -44.27 22.80 46.35
N ASP A 355 -43.06 23.02 46.88
CA ASP A 355 -42.58 24.33 47.34
C ASP A 355 -42.18 25.25 46.18
N ARG A 356 -42.30 26.56 46.41
CA ARG A 356 -42.13 27.59 45.38
C ARG A 356 -41.39 28.79 45.93
N ILE A 357 -40.20 28.99 45.39
CA ILE A 357 -39.44 30.22 45.55
C ILE A 357 -39.88 31.21 44.45
N SER A 358 -39.96 32.49 44.79
CA SER A 358 -40.40 33.56 43.90
C SER A 358 -39.47 34.76 43.97
N GLU A 359 -38.23 34.59 43.51
CA GLU A 359 -37.31 35.73 43.44
C GLU A 359 -37.65 36.73 42.34
N THR A 360 -37.38 38.00 42.61
CA THR A 360 -37.80 39.13 41.77
C THR A 360 -36.72 40.20 41.55
N SER A 361 -35.63 40.19 42.30
CA SER A 361 -34.49 41.04 41.98
C SER A 361 -33.76 40.57 40.73
N THR A 362 -32.86 41.40 40.21
CA THR A 362 -32.00 41.15 39.04
C THR A 362 -30.61 41.78 39.20
N ALA A 363 -30.20 42.11 40.43
CA ALA A 363 -28.92 42.72 40.71
C ALA A 363 -27.85 41.63 40.89
N ALA A 364 -26.87 41.54 39.97
CA ALA A 364 -25.78 40.54 40.02
C ALA A 364 -24.74 40.74 41.15
N SER A 365 -25.15 41.34 42.27
CA SER A 365 -24.46 41.38 43.56
C SER A 365 -25.25 40.69 44.67
N GLU A 366 -26.56 40.53 44.45
CA GLU A 366 -27.49 39.71 45.21
C GLU A 366 -27.30 38.28 44.67
N ILE A 367 -27.21 37.29 45.56
CA ILE A 367 -26.76 35.92 45.27
C ILE A 367 -27.55 35.01 46.20
N ASP A 368 -28.58 34.38 45.64
CA ASP A 368 -29.62 33.70 46.40
C ASP A 368 -29.42 32.18 46.35
N SER A 369 -29.76 31.50 47.44
CA SER A 369 -29.27 30.14 47.73
C SER A 369 -30.38 29.20 48.16
N VAL A 370 -30.44 28.02 47.54
CA VAL A 370 -31.44 26.98 47.85
C VAL A 370 -30.75 25.76 48.44
N GLN A 371 -31.11 25.39 49.67
CA GLN A 371 -30.82 24.08 50.24
C GLN A 371 -32.04 23.17 50.05
N SER A 372 -31.90 22.07 49.29
CA SER A 372 -33.02 21.19 48.94
C SER A 372 -32.80 19.75 49.39
N ALA A 373 -33.79 19.17 50.09
CA ALA A 373 -33.85 17.75 50.42
C ALA A 373 -34.53 16.90 49.32
N VAL A 374 -34.91 17.52 48.20
CA VAL A 374 -35.54 16.90 47.03
C VAL A 374 -34.86 17.35 45.72
N ALA A 375 -35.10 16.64 44.62
CA ALA A 375 -34.63 17.08 43.31
C ALA A 375 -35.22 18.46 42.96
N TYR A 376 -34.38 19.40 42.54
CA TYR A 376 -34.74 20.82 42.41
C TYR A 376 -34.20 21.44 41.13
N ALA A 377 -34.94 22.42 40.59
CA ALA A 377 -34.52 23.25 39.48
C ALA A 377 -34.65 24.72 39.86
N LEU A 378 -33.55 25.47 39.77
CA LEU A 378 -33.52 26.88 40.10
C LEU A 378 -34.47 27.67 39.21
N GLY A 379 -35.31 28.49 39.85
CA GLY A 379 -36.11 29.51 39.19
C GLY A 379 -35.24 30.67 38.67
N ASN A 380 -35.87 31.73 38.17
CA ASN A 380 -35.14 32.93 37.76
C ASN A 380 -34.52 33.62 38.99
N ASN A 381 -33.32 34.19 38.82
CA ASN A 381 -32.60 34.96 39.85
C ASN A 381 -32.42 34.14 41.15
N LEU A 382 -31.88 32.94 40.98
CA LEU A 382 -31.36 32.09 42.05
C LEU A 382 -30.04 31.52 41.53
N GLU A 383 -28.96 31.62 42.29
CA GLU A 383 -27.62 31.34 41.80
C GLU A 383 -27.03 30.06 42.40
N ASN A 384 -27.31 29.77 43.67
CA ASN A 384 -26.75 28.61 44.37
C ASN A 384 -27.81 27.52 44.62
N LEU A 385 -27.45 26.26 44.36
CA LEU A 385 -28.20 25.07 44.79
C LEU A 385 -27.28 24.15 45.61
N VAL A 386 -27.77 23.66 46.74
CA VAL A 386 -27.11 22.66 47.58
C VAL A 386 -28.10 21.53 47.87
N LEU A 387 -27.79 20.33 47.42
CA LEU A 387 -28.61 19.15 47.64
C LEU A 387 -28.25 18.50 48.99
N GLY A 388 -29.26 18.01 49.70
CA GLY A 388 -29.12 17.50 51.06
C GLY A 388 -29.19 15.97 51.13
N GLY A 389 -28.46 15.39 52.09
CA GLY A 389 -28.60 13.98 52.45
C GLY A 389 -27.72 13.02 51.65
N SER A 390 -28.27 11.82 51.38
CA SER A 390 -27.59 10.70 50.72
C SER A 390 -28.61 9.90 49.90
N ALA A 391 -29.27 10.60 48.98
CA ALA A 391 -30.38 10.05 48.19
C ALA A 391 -30.30 10.61 46.78
N ASP A 392 -30.50 9.74 45.79
CA ASP A 392 -30.41 10.02 44.37
C ASP A 392 -31.39 11.14 43.95
N ILE A 393 -30.93 12.39 43.97
CA ILE A 393 -31.73 13.58 43.65
C ILE A 393 -30.95 14.50 42.70
N ASN A 394 -31.67 15.12 41.77
CA ASN A 394 -31.05 15.85 40.67
C ASN A 394 -31.10 17.36 40.91
N GLY A 395 -30.05 18.06 40.49
CA GLY A 395 -29.92 19.52 40.54
C GLY A 395 -29.97 20.11 39.15
N GLN A 396 -30.66 21.24 38.99
CA GLN A 396 -30.71 21.96 37.73
C GLN A 396 -30.62 23.47 37.94
N GLY A 397 -29.78 24.13 37.16
CA GLY A 397 -29.60 25.57 37.12
C GLY A 397 -30.62 26.31 36.24
N ASN A 398 -30.25 27.49 35.78
CA ASN A 398 -31.02 28.42 34.94
C ASN A 398 -30.09 29.07 33.88
N ASP A 399 -30.43 30.24 33.36
CA ASP A 399 -29.63 30.94 32.33
C ASP A 399 -28.62 31.95 32.97
N LEU A 400 -28.15 31.66 34.19
CA LEU A 400 -27.20 32.48 34.98
C LEU A 400 -26.00 31.62 35.40
N SER A 401 -24.87 32.26 35.75
CA SER A 401 -23.72 31.54 36.33
C SER A 401 -24.07 30.93 37.69
N ASN A 402 -24.34 29.63 37.72
CA ASN A 402 -24.83 28.92 38.91
C ASN A 402 -23.70 28.19 39.67
N ARG A 403 -23.89 28.00 40.98
CA ARG A 403 -23.09 27.08 41.79
C ARG A 403 -23.99 25.97 42.33
N ILE A 404 -23.84 24.75 41.82
CA ILE A 404 -24.63 23.59 42.17
C ILE A 404 -23.74 22.60 42.91
N ALA A 405 -24.09 22.26 44.16
CA ALA A 405 -23.47 21.19 44.92
C ALA A 405 -24.48 20.05 45.14
N GLY A 406 -24.11 18.82 44.81
CA GLY A 406 -24.87 17.61 45.05
C GLY A 406 -24.74 17.09 46.49
N ASN A 407 -24.95 15.79 46.68
CA ASN A 407 -25.01 15.13 47.99
C ASN A 407 -24.26 13.78 48.04
N ASP A 408 -24.38 13.02 49.13
CA ASP A 408 -23.73 11.70 49.29
C ASP A 408 -24.48 10.57 48.51
N GLY A 409 -24.93 10.81 47.28
CA GLY A 409 -25.66 9.83 46.45
C GLY A 409 -25.68 10.23 44.97
N ALA A 410 -26.08 9.32 44.07
CA ALA A 410 -25.97 9.55 42.62
C ALA A 410 -26.88 10.68 42.10
N ASN A 411 -26.29 11.80 41.66
CA ASN A 411 -26.91 13.04 41.24
C ASN A 411 -26.72 13.28 39.73
N ALA A 412 -27.77 13.68 39.01
CA ALA A 412 -27.61 14.37 37.73
C ALA A 412 -27.66 15.89 37.96
N LEU A 413 -26.56 16.58 37.64
CA LEU A 413 -26.39 18.03 37.79
C LEU A 413 -26.30 18.68 36.40
N LEU A 414 -27.22 19.61 36.10
CA LEU A 414 -27.24 20.37 34.85
C LEU A 414 -27.20 21.87 35.14
N GLY A 415 -26.16 22.59 34.70
CA GLY A 415 -26.09 24.05 34.75
C GLY A 415 -27.15 24.67 33.83
N LYS A 416 -26.84 24.64 32.52
CA LYS A 416 -27.61 24.93 31.28
C LYS A 416 -26.88 25.96 30.43
N GLY A 417 -26.46 27.07 31.05
CA GLY A 417 -25.97 28.23 30.31
C GLY A 417 -25.58 29.38 31.22
N GLY A 418 -24.27 29.56 31.39
CA GLY A 418 -23.74 30.50 32.36
C GLY A 418 -22.21 30.52 32.35
N ASN A 419 -21.64 30.28 33.53
CA ASN A 419 -20.24 29.94 33.78
C ASN A 419 -20.29 29.20 35.12
N ASP A 420 -20.64 27.93 35.06
CA ASP A 420 -21.28 27.24 36.17
C ASP A 420 -20.24 26.44 36.96
N THR A 421 -20.52 26.17 38.23
CA THR A 421 -19.66 25.38 39.11
C THR A 421 -20.47 24.24 39.68
N LEU A 422 -20.22 23.02 39.20
CA LEU A 422 -20.91 21.79 39.58
C LEU A 422 -19.95 20.96 40.45
N GLU A 423 -20.33 20.76 41.70
CA GLU A 423 -19.69 19.84 42.65
C GLU A 423 -20.65 18.65 42.82
N GLY A 424 -20.24 17.44 42.46
CA GLY A 424 -21.05 16.22 42.55
C GLY A 424 -21.30 15.81 44.00
N GLY A 425 -20.31 15.18 44.62
CA GLY A 425 -20.36 14.75 46.02
C GLY A 425 -19.77 13.35 46.19
N GLY A 426 -20.62 12.34 46.08
CA GLY A 426 -20.19 10.94 46.09
C GLY A 426 -21.30 9.95 45.72
N ASP A 427 -20.90 8.71 45.44
CA ASP A 427 -21.54 7.83 44.46
C ASP A 427 -21.46 8.44 43.04
N ALA A 428 -21.99 7.75 42.02
CA ALA A 428 -21.70 8.05 40.61
C ALA A 428 -22.60 9.16 40.03
N ASP A 429 -21.99 10.30 39.69
CA ASP A 429 -22.68 11.52 39.26
C ASP A 429 -22.61 11.78 37.75
N SER A 430 -23.52 12.62 37.25
CA SER A 430 -23.54 13.10 35.85
C SER A 430 -23.56 14.62 35.83
N LEU A 431 -22.41 15.24 35.57
CA LEU A 431 -22.21 16.69 35.55
C LEU A 431 -22.24 17.20 34.10
N ASP A 432 -23.11 18.17 33.85
CA ASP A 432 -23.30 18.80 32.54
C ASP A 432 -23.43 20.31 32.75
N GLY A 433 -22.38 21.07 32.41
CA GLY A 433 -22.41 22.53 32.52
C GLY A 433 -23.40 23.16 31.54
N GLY A 434 -23.48 22.62 30.32
CA GLY A 434 -24.16 23.25 29.20
C GLY A 434 -23.32 24.39 28.61
N ALA A 435 -24.00 25.44 28.14
CA ALA A 435 -23.36 26.47 27.31
C ALA A 435 -22.59 27.51 28.15
N GLY A 436 -21.32 27.25 28.48
CA GLY A 436 -20.58 28.06 29.44
C GLY A 436 -19.06 28.11 29.31
N ASN A 437 -18.41 28.12 30.48
CA ASN A 437 -16.97 28.05 30.73
C ASN A 437 -16.81 27.43 32.12
N ASP A 438 -17.17 26.16 32.22
CA ASP A 438 -17.72 25.62 33.45
C ASP A 438 -16.67 24.87 34.28
N VAL A 439 -16.94 24.70 35.56
CA VAL A 439 -16.05 24.04 36.53
C VAL A 439 -16.79 22.82 37.06
N LEU A 440 -16.37 21.63 36.64
CA LEU A 440 -16.98 20.36 37.00
C LEU A 440 -16.04 19.57 37.91
N ALA A 441 -16.53 19.09 39.05
CA ALA A 441 -15.82 18.18 39.94
C ALA A 441 -16.83 17.18 40.52
N GLY A 442 -16.70 15.89 40.17
CA GLY A 442 -17.56 14.81 40.62
C GLY A 442 -17.35 14.54 42.11
N GLY A 443 -16.35 13.73 42.47
CA GLY A 443 -15.70 13.83 43.78
C GLY A 443 -15.24 12.51 44.38
N THR A 444 -16.16 11.55 44.54
CA THR A 444 -15.87 10.14 44.81
C THR A 444 -16.96 9.22 44.24
N GLY A 445 -16.79 8.78 43.00
CA GLY A 445 -17.85 8.14 42.21
C GLY A 445 -17.32 7.59 40.90
N ASN A 446 -18.17 7.03 40.04
CA ASN A 446 -17.80 6.71 38.66
C ASN A 446 -18.46 7.75 37.78
N ASP A 447 -17.82 8.91 37.66
CA ASP A 447 -18.48 10.16 37.31
C ASP A 447 -18.44 10.45 35.81
N LEU A 448 -19.47 11.14 35.33
CA LEU A 448 -19.68 11.44 33.92
C LEU A 448 -19.74 12.95 33.68
N TYR A 449 -18.67 13.47 33.08
CA TYR A 449 -18.50 14.88 32.74
C TYR A 449 -18.89 15.16 31.29
N ARG A 450 -19.73 16.15 31.04
CA ARG A 450 -20.01 16.67 29.67
C ARG A 450 -19.35 18.01 29.43
N ILE A 451 -18.69 18.13 28.27
CA ILE A 451 -17.87 19.27 27.88
C ILE A 451 -18.28 19.76 26.50
N ASP A 452 -18.80 20.99 26.42
CA ASP A 452 -19.21 21.63 25.14
C ASP A 452 -18.27 22.77 24.71
N SER A 453 -17.45 23.28 25.63
CA SER A 453 -16.60 24.44 25.44
C SER A 453 -15.14 24.11 25.77
N THR A 454 -14.21 24.55 24.93
CA THR A 454 -12.74 24.38 25.12
C THR A 454 -12.16 25.19 26.29
N ARG A 455 -13.03 25.73 27.15
CA ARG A 455 -12.71 26.51 28.34
C ARG A 455 -13.38 25.95 29.60
N ASP A 456 -14.13 24.86 29.47
CA ASP A 456 -14.61 24.07 30.60
C ASP A 456 -13.43 23.36 31.27
N THR A 457 -13.57 23.08 32.56
CA THR A 457 -12.51 22.49 33.39
C THR A 457 -13.08 21.37 34.25
N VAL A 458 -12.46 20.19 34.16
CA VAL A 458 -12.75 19.06 35.03
C VAL A 458 -11.68 18.97 36.11
N THR A 459 -12.08 18.71 37.35
CA THR A 459 -11.17 18.45 38.47
C THR A 459 -11.57 17.17 39.17
N GLU A 460 -10.94 16.05 38.81
CA GLU A 460 -11.04 14.83 39.61
C GLU A 460 -9.95 14.80 40.71
N SER A 461 -10.35 14.41 41.91
CA SER A 461 -9.58 14.47 43.15
C SER A 461 -9.21 13.10 43.71
N SER A 462 -10.01 12.07 43.39
CA SER A 462 -9.79 10.68 43.78
C SER A 462 -8.56 10.08 43.11
N ARG A 463 -8.13 8.91 43.60
CA ARG A 463 -6.98 8.10 43.14
C ARG A 463 -7.21 6.61 43.35
N LEU A 464 -8.46 6.16 43.45
CA LEU A 464 -8.76 4.75 43.59
C LEU A 464 -8.81 4.14 42.19
N ALA A 465 -7.88 3.25 41.83
CA ALA A 465 -7.88 2.56 40.52
C ALA A 465 -9.01 1.50 40.35
N THR A 466 -10.16 1.77 40.93
CA THR A 466 -11.45 1.07 40.81
C THR A 466 -12.59 2.04 40.50
N GLU A 467 -12.41 3.33 40.85
CA GLU A 467 -13.00 4.49 40.20
C GLU A 467 -12.51 4.50 38.73
N ILE A 468 -13.39 4.93 37.82
CA ILE A 468 -13.16 5.00 36.37
C ILE A 468 -14.06 6.11 35.85
N ASP A 469 -13.45 7.26 35.56
CA ASP A 469 -14.18 8.51 35.31
C ASP A 469 -14.19 8.87 33.82
N THR A 470 -15.32 9.40 33.35
CA THR A 470 -15.64 9.54 31.92
C THR A 470 -15.90 10.96 31.51
N VAL A 471 -15.13 11.45 30.53
CA VAL A 471 -15.40 12.70 29.83
C VAL A 471 -16.07 12.40 28.49
N GLN A 472 -17.29 12.90 28.30
CA GLN A 472 -17.97 13.03 27.01
C GLN A 472 -17.74 14.45 26.49
N SER A 473 -16.96 14.61 25.41
CA SER A 473 -16.63 15.94 24.87
C SER A 473 -17.14 16.15 23.44
N ALA A 474 -17.75 17.31 23.20
CA ALA A 474 -18.11 17.78 21.87
C ALA A 474 -16.99 18.61 21.20
N VAL A 475 -15.83 18.73 21.86
CA VAL A 475 -14.67 19.52 21.42
C VAL A 475 -13.37 18.71 21.54
N THR A 476 -12.26 19.25 21.03
CA THR A 476 -10.92 18.69 21.30
C THR A 476 -10.61 18.76 22.80
N TYR A 477 -10.17 17.65 23.40
CA TYR A 477 -9.99 17.52 24.84
C TYR A 477 -8.72 16.74 25.23
N THR A 478 -8.17 17.07 26.40
CA THR A 478 -7.03 16.36 27.02
C THR A 478 -7.41 16.01 28.44
N LEU A 479 -7.28 14.73 28.81
CA LEU A 479 -7.64 14.25 30.14
C LEU A 479 -6.76 14.90 31.22
N GLY A 480 -7.41 15.47 32.24
CA GLY A 480 -6.76 15.82 33.50
C GLY A 480 -6.26 14.58 34.25
N ALA A 481 -5.55 14.77 35.37
CA ALA A 481 -5.12 13.67 36.21
C ALA A 481 -6.31 12.95 36.86
N ASN A 482 -6.19 11.63 37.05
CA ASN A 482 -7.24 10.76 37.62
C ASN A 482 -8.55 10.81 36.82
N LEU A 483 -8.43 10.80 35.48
CA LEU A 483 -9.53 10.54 34.54
C LEU A 483 -9.05 9.45 33.58
N GLU A 484 -9.86 8.42 33.35
CA GLU A 484 -9.44 7.24 32.58
C GLU A 484 -10.12 7.13 31.20
N VAL A 485 -11.26 7.79 30.99
CA VAL A 485 -12.06 7.63 29.77
C VAL A 485 -12.32 8.97 29.06
N LEU A 486 -12.08 8.99 27.75
CA LEU A 486 -12.51 10.05 26.85
C LEU A 486 -13.37 9.48 25.71
N GLU A 487 -14.57 10.03 25.52
CA GLU A 487 -15.49 9.75 24.42
C GLU A 487 -15.78 11.04 23.65
N LEU A 488 -15.42 11.09 22.36
CA LEU A 488 -15.64 12.23 21.49
C LEU A 488 -17.03 12.12 20.85
N THR A 489 -17.89 13.12 21.09
CA THR A 489 -19.32 13.08 20.77
C THR A 489 -19.77 14.17 19.78
N GLY A 490 -18.86 15.05 19.37
CA GLY A 490 -19.09 16.05 18.32
C GLY A 490 -19.18 15.42 16.92
N THR A 491 -19.54 16.23 15.91
CA THR A 491 -19.60 15.80 14.49
C THR A 491 -18.51 16.43 13.61
N GLU A 492 -17.61 17.21 14.21
CA GLU A 492 -16.46 17.83 13.56
C GLU A 492 -15.21 16.99 13.84
N ALA A 493 -14.15 17.17 13.05
CA ALA A 493 -12.82 16.62 13.35
C ALA A 493 -12.28 17.20 14.68
N ILE A 494 -12.24 16.39 15.74
CA ILE A 494 -11.81 16.78 17.08
C ILE A 494 -10.85 15.75 17.67
N ASN A 495 -9.97 16.18 18.56
CA ASN A 495 -8.81 15.37 18.96
C ASN A 495 -8.90 14.97 20.43
N GLY A 496 -8.40 13.78 20.76
CA GLY A 496 -8.36 13.24 22.11
C GLY A 496 -6.92 13.06 22.59
N THR A 497 -6.66 13.34 23.86
CA THR A 497 -5.35 13.05 24.47
C THR A 497 -5.52 12.56 25.90
N GLY A 498 -4.79 11.51 26.26
CA GLY A 498 -4.75 10.91 27.57
C GLY A 498 -3.81 11.61 28.56
N ASN A 499 -3.34 10.84 29.54
CA ASN A 499 -2.48 11.26 30.65
C ASN A 499 -1.48 10.14 31.02
N ASP A 500 -0.93 10.13 32.25
CA ASP A 500 0.04 9.12 32.72
C ASP A 500 -0.64 7.81 33.27
N LEU A 501 -1.87 7.50 32.85
CA LEU A 501 -2.68 6.35 33.33
C LEU A 501 -3.13 5.48 32.15
N ALA A 502 -3.50 4.24 32.42
CA ALA A 502 -4.11 3.35 31.43
C ALA A 502 -5.48 3.90 30.99
N ASN A 503 -5.52 4.58 29.84
CA ASN A 503 -6.69 5.31 29.37
C ASN A 503 -7.49 4.54 28.30
N ARG A 504 -8.78 4.87 28.16
CA ARG A 504 -9.62 4.48 27.02
C ARG A 504 -10.11 5.71 26.28
N LEU A 505 -9.64 5.87 25.04
CA LEU A 505 -10.01 6.94 24.13
C LEU A 505 -10.95 6.38 23.05
N THR A 506 -11.98 7.13 22.68
CA THR A 506 -12.88 6.78 21.59
C THR A 506 -13.21 8.02 20.78
N GLY A 507 -12.91 7.97 19.48
CA GLY A 507 -13.20 9.01 18.49
C GLY A 507 -14.67 9.05 18.08
N ASN A 508 -14.98 9.87 17.06
CA ASN A 508 -16.35 10.08 16.59
C ASN A 508 -16.67 9.37 15.24
N SER A 509 -16.79 10.12 14.15
CA SER A 509 -17.10 9.61 12.80
C SER A 509 -16.58 10.58 11.74
N ALA A 510 -15.45 11.21 12.04
CA ALA A 510 -14.70 12.19 11.27
C ALA A 510 -13.25 12.12 11.75
N ASP A 511 -12.30 12.55 10.92
CA ASP A 511 -10.85 12.45 11.15
C ASP A 511 -10.44 12.97 12.56
N ASN A 512 -9.95 12.09 13.44
CA ASN A 512 -9.56 12.37 14.82
C ASN A 512 -8.09 11.99 15.04
N ARG A 513 -7.30 12.87 15.69
CA ARG A 513 -6.05 12.44 16.33
C ARG A 513 -6.32 12.02 17.77
N LEU A 514 -6.03 10.76 18.09
CA LEU A 514 -6.09 10.19 19.43
C LEU A 514 -4.67 9.89 19.91
N SER A 515 -4.32 10.31 21.13
CA SER A 515 -3.04 9.94 21.73
C SER A 515 -3.18 9.51 23.19
N GLY A 516 -2.70 8.31 23.54
CA GLY A 516 -2.74 7.80 24.92
C GLY A 516 -1.78 8.55 25.85
N ALA A 517 -0.62 8.93 25.30
CA ALA A 517 0.51 9.61 25.93
C ALA A 517 1.39 8.70 26.81
N GLY A 518 0.84 7.98 27.79
CA GLY A 518 1.64 7.03 28.54
C GLY A 518 0.88 6.18 29.57
N GLY A 519 0.66 4.92 29.23
CA GLY A 519 -0.04 4.00 30.12
C GLY A 519 0.00 2.53 29.67
N ALA A 520 -1.18 2.05 29.29
CA ALA A 520 -1.47 0.72 28.76
C ALA A 520 -2.85 0.81 28.11
N ASP A 521 -2.89 1.55 27.01
CA ASP A 521 -4.05 2.34 26.61
C ASP A 521 -4.90 1.63 25.55
N SER A 522 -6.14 2.09 25.38
CA SER A 522 -7.07 1.58 24.39
C SER A 522 -7.64 2.73 23.58
N LEU A 523 -7.16 2.88 22.35
CA LEU A 523 -7.58 3.91 21.40
C LEU A 523 -8.47 3.26 20.34
N ASN A 524 -9.65 3.85 20.13
CA ASN A 524 -10.59 3.45 19.08
C ASN A 524 -10.95 4.69 18.25
N GLY A 525 -10.51 4.79 16.99
CA GLY A 525 -10.84 5.89 16.09
C GLY A 525 -12.34 5.93 15.76
N ALA A 526 -12.86 4.76 15.40
CA ALA A 526 -14.23 4.43 15.00
C ALA A 526 -14.64 4.85 13.58
N GLY A 527 -13.94 5.81 12.93
CA GLY A 527 -14.03 6.04 11.49
C GLY A 527 -13.99 7.51 11.06
N GLY A 528 -13.55 7.73 9.82
CA GLY A 528 -12.79 8.93 9.43
C GLY A 528 -11.32 8.54 9.22
N ASP A 529 -10.51 9.43 8.65
CA ASP A 529 -9.07 9.14 8.48
C ASP A 529 -8.31 9.47 9.79
N ASP A 530 -8.25 8.51 10.73
CA ASP A 530 -7.81 8.73 12.10
C ASP A 530 -6.28 8.59 12.29
N SER A 531 -5.75 9.24 13.34
CA SER A 531 -4.35 9.13 13.74
C SER A 531 -4.24 8.66 15.19
N LEU A 532 -3.85 7.40 15.37
CA LEU A 532 -3.75 6.73 16.66
C LEU A 532 -2.29 6.64 17.13
N ASP A 533 -2.03 7.14 18.33
CA ASP A 533 -0.68 7.30 18.87
C ASP A 533 -0.67 6.90 20.35
N GLY A 534 -0.46 5.62 20.66
CA GLY A 534 -0.49 5.10 22.03
C GLY A 534 0.39 5.91 22.99
N GLY A 535 1.57 6.31 22.53
CA GLY A 535 2.61 6.87 23.37
C GLY A 535 3.36 5.74 24.08
N SER A 536 3.91 6.00 25.27
CA SER A 536 4.77 5.01 25.93
C SER A 536 3.94 3.98 26.70
N GLY A 537 3.73 2.80 26.13
CA GLY A 537 2.85 1.80 26.74
C GLY A 537 3.01 0.37 26.23
N ASN A 538 1.86 -0.31 26.12
CA ASN A 538 1.67 -1.61 25.46
C ASN A 538 0.22 -1.62 24.98
N ASP A 539 -0.04 -0.88 23.92
CA ASP A 539 -1.32 -0.21 23.73
C ASP A 539 -2.15 -0.85 22.61
N ALA A 540 -3.47 -0.84 22.78
CA ALA A 540 -4.42 -1.41 21.85
C ALA A 540 -5.03 -0.31 20.98
N MET A 541 -4.70 -0.30 19.70
CA MET A 541 -5.18 0.68 18.74
C MET A 541 -6.11 0.02 17.71
N THR A 542 -7.25 0.65 17.46
CA THR A 542 -8.25 0.23 16.47
C THR A 542 -8.70 1.47 15.72
N GLY A 543 -8.45 1.56 14.42
CA GLY A 543 -8.89 2.65 13.55
C GLY A 543 -10.39 2.49 13.28
N GLY A 544 -10.73 1.84 12.18
CA GLY A 544 -11.95 1.04 12.06
C GLY A 544 -12.73 1.20 10.75
N ALA A 545 -12.65 2.38 10.09
CA ALA A 545 -13.32 2.68 8.82
C ALA A 545 -12.85 4.03 8.26
N GLY A 546 -11.74 4.02 7.55
CA GLY A 546 -11.07 5.19 6.97
C GLY A 546 -9.68 4.80 6.47
N ASN A 547 -8.77 5.76 6.36
CA ASN A 547 -7.35 5.50 6.08
C ASN A 547 -6.53 5.85 7.33
N ASP A 548 -6.36 4.88 8.21
CA ASP A 548 -5.91 5.09 9.59
C ASP A 548 -4.39 5.00 9.74
N VAL A 549 -3.84 5.87 10.59
CA VAL A 549 -2.40 6.02 10.82
C VAL A 549 -2.05 5.68 12.25
N TYR A 550 -1.44 4.52 12.44
CA TYR A 550 -1.02 3.94 13.72
C TYR A 550 0.45 4.27 14.02
N VAL A 551 0.76 4.70 15.25
CA VAL A 551 2.13 4.91 15.73
C VAL A 551 2.47 3.85 16.78
N VAL A 552 3.50 3.05 16.52
CA VAL A 552 3.96 1.93 17.38
C VAL A 552 5.35 2.22 17.94
N ASP A 553 5.49 2.23 19.26
CA ASP A 553 6.78 2.44 19.98
C ASP A 553 7.24 1.23 20.80
N SER A 554 6.34 0.26 21.02
CA SER A 554 6.57 -0.92 21.84
C SER A 554 6.24 -2.19 21.05
N SER A 555 7.12 -3.20 21.10
CA SER A 555 6.91 -4.50 20.43
C SER A 555 5.83 -5.37 21.11
N ARG A 556 4.88 -4.72 21.77
CA ARG A 556 3.76 -5.25 22.55
C ARG A 556 2.47 -4.45 22.33
N ASP A 557 2.53 -3.36 21.57
CA ASP A 557 1.35 -2.69 21.04
C ASP A 557 0.61 -3.63 20.08
N THR A 558 -0.70 -3.44 19.93
CA THR A 558 -1.53 -4.22 19.02
C THR A 558 -2.40 -3.29 18.19
N VAL A 559 -2.09 -3.21 16.90
CA VAL A 559 -2.97 -2.64 15.88
C VAL A 559 -4.02 -3.68 15.49
N VAL A 560 -5.27 -3.25 15.35
CA VAL A 560 -6.39 -4.05 14.88
C VAL A 560 -7.20 -3.22 13.91
N GLU A 561 -7.09 -3.48 12.61
CA GLU A 561 -8.01 -2.92 11.63
C GLU A 561 -9.21 -3.86 11.42
N THR A 562 -10.40 -3.28 11.35
CA THR A 562 -11.70 -3.97 11.33
C THR A 562 -12.48 -3.79 10.04
N SER A 563 -12.13 -2.80 9.22
CA SER A 563 -12.53 -2.75 7.82
C SER A 563 -11.85 -3.87 7.02
N ALA A 564 -12.30 -4.04 5.79
CA ALA A 564 -11.72 -4.92 4.77
C ALA A 564 -12.06 -4.39 3.36
N LEU A 565 -12.17 -3.07 3.22
CA LEU A 565 -12.45 -2.40 1.96
C LEU A 565 -11.14 -2.09 1.26
N THR A 566 -10.88 -2.72 0.11
CA THR A 566 -9.63 -2.56 -0.68
C THR A 566 -9.50 -1.20 -1.40
N THR A 567 -10.06 -0.15 -0.80
CA THR A 567 -10.02 1.27 -1.18
C THR A 567 -9.57 2.15 -0.02
N GLU A 568 -9.64 1.63 1.19
CA GLU A 568 -9.00 2.15 2.39
C GLU A 568 -7.56 1.60 2.40
N ILE A 569 -6.60 2.38 2.93
CA ILE A 569 -5.17 2.07 2.91
C ILE A 569 -4.56 2.47 4.25
N ASP A 570 -4.30 1.47 5.09
CA ASP A 570 -3.90 1.69 6.48
C ASP A 570 -2.38 1.66 6.68
N VAL A 571 -1.88 2.49 7.61
CA VAL A 571 -0.45 2.80 7.75
C VAL A 571 0.04 2.62 9.18
N VAL A 572 0.91 1.63 9.40
CA VAL A 572 1.69 1.50 10.64
C VAL A 572 3.02 2.23 10.50
N LYS A 573 3.29 3.15 11.42
CA LYS A 573 4.59 3.80 11.62
C LYS A 573 5.24 3.23 12.87
N SER A 574 6.27 2.40 12.69
CA SER A 574 6.89 1.70 13.80
C SER A 574 8.32 2.15 14.06
N SER A 575 8.67 2.32 15.34
CA SER A 575 10.06 2.52 15.79
C SER A 575 10.70 1.24 16.35
N VAL A 576 10.05 0.08 16.11
CA VAL A 576 10.49 -1.26 16.53
C VAL A 576 10.30 -2.26 15.38
N THR A 577 10.86 -3.46 15.51
CA THR A 577 10.51 -4.59 14.63
C THR A 577 9.01 -4.89 14.71
N TYR A 578 8.34 -4.98 13.55
CA TYR A 578 6.88 -5.10 13.48
C TYR A 578 6.40 -6.04 12.36
N THR A 579 5.23 -6.64 12.55
CA THR A 579 4.53 -7.49 11.57
C THR A 579 3.11 -6.96 11.41
N LEU A 580 2.67 -6.71 10.17
CA LEU A 580 1.32 -6.22 9.91
C LEU A 580 0.26 -7.25 10.33
N GLY A 581 -0.87 -6.75 10.85
CA GLY A 581 -2.07 -7.56 11.11
C GLY A 581 -2.92 -7.70 9.85
N ASP A 582 -4.03 -8.43 9.95
CA ASP A 582 -5.05 -8.49 8.90
C ASP A 582 -5.57 -7.07 8.56
N ASN A 583 -5.88 -6.81 7.29
CA ASN A 583 -6.44 -5.55 6.78
C ASN A 583 -5.56 -4.30 7.00
N VAL A 584 -4.23 -4.44 6.88
CA VAL A 584 -3.30 -3.29 6.89
C VAL A 584 -2.31 -3.41 5.74
N GLU A 585 -2.19 -2.38 4.92
CA GLU A 585 -1.40 -2.42 3.68
C GLU A 585 0.03 -1.90 3.86
N THR A 586 0.24 -0.87 4.68
CA THR A 586 1.51 -0.11 4.71
C THR A 586 2.26 -0.21 6.04
N LEU A 587 3.57 -0.46 5.97
CA LEU A 587 4.51 -0.37 7.08
C LEU A 587 5.63 0.63 6.76
N GLU A 588 5.83 1.62 7.63
CA GLU A 588 6.96 2.56 7.58
C GLU A 588 7.80 2.41 8.87
N LEU A 589 9.05 1.98 8.72
CA LEU A 589 10.01 1.84 9.82
C LEU A 589 10.74 3.17 10.06
N GLY A 590 10.88 3.55 11.32
CA GLY A 590 11.53 4.80 11.74
C GLY A 590 12.91 4.59 12.37
N GLY A 591 13.67 5.67 12.49
CA GLY A 591 14.94 5.69 13.22
C GLY A 591 16.16 5.30 12.39
N GLU A 592 17.18 4.79 13.09
CA GLU A 592 18.51 4.45 12.53
C GLU A 592 19.03 3.12 13.13
N ASP A 593 18.16 2.35 13.79
CA ASP A 593 18.47 1.05 14.41
C ASP A 593 18.10 -0.09 13.45
N ASP A 594 18.83 -1.21 13.52
CA ASP A 594 18.61 -2.43 12.74
C ASP A 594 17.30 -3.13 13.15
N ILE A 595 16.15 -2.66 12.64
CA ILE A 595 14.80 -3.22 12.86
C ILE A 595 14.24 -3.87 11.59
N HIS A 596 13.15 -4.62 11.71
CA HIS A 596 12.66 -5.49 10.64
C HIS A 596 11.13 -5.34 10.45
N GLY A 597 10.64 -5.59 9.24
CA GLY A 597 9.25 -5.47 8.86
C GLY A 597 8.74 -6.73 8.16
N THR A 598 7.50 -7.13 8.45
CA THR A 598 6.82 -8.25 7.78
C THR A 598 5.41 -7.82 7.39
N GLY A 599 4.99 -8.13 6.16
CA GLY A 599 3.62 -7.93 5.67
C GLY A 599 2.65 -9.06 6.07
N ASN A 600 1.64 -9.29 5.24
CA ASN A 600 0.51 -10.20 5.47
C ASN A 600 0.09 -10.95 4.17
N GLU A 601 -1.23 -11.15 3.94
CA GLU A 601 -1.78 -11.79 2.72
C GLU A 601 -2.33 -10.75 1.71
N LEU A 602 -1.89 -9.48 1.80
CA LEU A 602 -2.31 -8.36 0.95
C LEU A 602 -1.12 -7.83 0.12
N ALA A 603 -1.41 -7.02 -0.90
CA ALA A 603 -0.38 -6.32 -1.65
C ALA A 603 0.22 -5.18 -0.80
N ASN A 604 1.29 -5.48 -0.06
CA ASN A 604 1.82 -4.57 0.97
C ASN A 604 2.80 -3.52 0.41
N ARG A 605 2.86 -2.37 1.08
CA ARG A 605 3.90 -1.37 0.93
C ARG A 605 4.79 -1.37 2.18
N LEU A 606 6.00 -1.90 2.07
CA LEU A 606 6.98 -1.90 3.16
C LEU A 606 8.06 -0.84 2.89
N THR A 607 8.43 -0.07 3.91
CA THR A 607 9.49 0.95 3.82
C THR A 607 10.36 0.91 5.07
N GLY A 608 11.66 0.66 4.85
CA GLY A 608 12.69 0.60 5.87
C GLY A 608 13.15 1.97 6.39
N ASN A 609 14.21 1.95 7.21
CA ASN A 609 14.83 3.13 7.81
C ASN A 609 16.26 3.37 7.27
N ASN A 610 17.22 3.82 8.09
CA ASN A 610 18.63 4.01 7.72
C ASN A 610 19.59 2.97 8.36
N GLY A 611 19.06 1.92 8.99
CA GLY A 611 19.80 0.79 9.57
C GLY A 611 19.53 -0.50 8.79
N GLY A 612 20.29 -1.57 9.04
CA GLY A 612 20.17 -2.82 8.26
C GLY A 612 18.84 -3.53 8.53
N ASN A 613 17.94 -3.52 7.56
CA ASN A 613 16.57 -4.01 7.68
C ASN A 613 16.39 -5.42 7.10
N GLY A 614 15.41 -6.14 7.64
CA GLY A 614 14.85 -7.35 7.05
C GLY A 614 13.40 -7.05 6.69
N LEU A 615 13.04 -7.15 5.41
CA LEU A 615 11.72 -6.79 4.90
C LEU A 615 11.14 -7.97 4.12
N GLU A 616 10.18 -8.64 4.73
CA GLU A 616 9.48 -9.80 4.17
C GLU A 616 8.06 -9.36 3.74
N GLY A 617 7.75 -9.41 2.44
CA GLY A 617 6.43 -9.06 1.87
C GLY A 617 5.33 -9.99 2.38
N GLY A 618 5.11 -11.12 1.71
CA GLY A 618 4.20 -12.16 2.19
C GLY A 618 3.61 -12.99 1.06
N GLU A 619 2.29 -12.91 0.88
CA GLU A 619 1.62 -13.31 -0.36
C GLU A 619 0.84 -12.10 -0.89
N GLY A 620 1.22 -11.57 -2.06
CA GLY A 620 0.74 -10.25 -2.48
C GLY A 620 1.16 -9.83 -3.89
N PHE A 621 1.40 -8.53 -4.05
CA PHE A 621 2.05 -7.86 -5.20
C PHE A 621 2.80 -6.66 -4.61
N ASP A 622 3.88 -6.96 -3.91
CA ASP A 622 4.38 -6.13 -2.84
C ASP A 622 5.37 -5.09 -3.34
N THR A 623 5.48 -3.98 -2.63
CA THR A 623 6.42 -2.90 -2.96
C THR A 623 7.28 -2.59 -1.75
N ILE A 624 8.54 -3.03 -1.79
CA ILE A 624 9.47 -3.02 -0.65
C ILE A 624 10.62 -2.06 -0.93
N PHE A 625 10.81 -1.11 -0.03
CA PHE A 625 11.90 -0.13 -0.05
C PHE A 625 12.78 -0.31 1.20
N GLY A 626 14.07 -0.56 1.06
CA GLY A 626 15.03 -0.56 2.17
C GLY A 626 15.37 0.87 2.64
N ASN A 627 15.73 1.70 1.66
CA ASN A 627 16.33 3.04 1.71
C ASN A 627 17.84 3.04 1.95
N GLY A 628 18.35 2.43 3.04
CA GLY A 628 19.78 2.40 3.30
C GLY A 628 20.19 1.69 4.58
N GLY A 629 21.32 1.00 4.51
CA GLY A 629 21.63 -0.13 5.37
C GLY A 629 22.08 -1.30 4.49
N ASP A 630 22.73 -2.32 5.06
CA ASP A 630 22.93 -3.58 4.32
C ASP A 630 21.63 -4.41 4.50
N ASP A 631 20.67 -4.28 3.57
CA ASP A 631 19.29 -4.75 3.75
C ASP A 631 19.04 -6.16 3.20
N SER A 632 17.96 -6.80 3.66
CA SER A 632 17.48 -8.11 3.19
C SER A 632 16.01 -8.04 2.81
N LEU A 633 15.71 -7.98 1.51
CA LEU A 633 14.38 -7.86 0.94
C LEU A 633 13.92 -9.21 0.36
N ASP A 634 12.78 -9.73 0.83
CA ASP A 634 12.12 -10.91 0.27
C ASP A 634 10.69 -10.52 -0.12
N GLY A 635 10.33 -10.65 -1.41
CA GLY A 635 8.97 -10.40 -1.85
C GLY A 635 7.97 -11.42 -1.32
N GLY A 636 8.42 -12.64 -1.04
CA GLY A 636 7.53 -13.77 -0.78
C GLY A 636 6.92 -14.33 -2.07
N ALA A 637 5.60 -14.40 -2.15
CA ALA A 637 4.88 -14.97 -3.30
C ALA A 637 4.03 -13.91 -4.01
N GLY A 638 4.49 -13.42 -5.17
CA GLY A 638 3.79 -12.33 -5.86
C GLY A 638 4.26 -12.03 -7.28
N ASN A 639 4.56 -10.75 -7.53
CA ASN A 639 5.19 -10.15 -8.72
C ASN A 639 5.79 -8.80 -8.28
N ASP A 640 6.82 -8.86 -7.46
CA ASP A 640 7.04 -7.87 -6.42
C ASP A 640 8.10 -6.84 -6.84
N SER A 641 8.03 -5.65 -6.26
CA SER A 641 8.85 -4.49 -6.63
C SER A 641 9.80 -4.17 -5.48
N LEU A 642 11.06 -4.61 -5.61
CA LEU A 642 12.09 -4.51 -4.56
C LEU A 642 13.11 -3.42 -4.90
N SER A 643 13.50 -2.64 -3.89
CA SER A 643 14.53 -1.59 -3.98
C SER A 643 15.17 -1.42 -2.61
N GLY A 644 16.40 -1.89 -2.41
CA GLY A 644 17.18 -1.68 -1.19
C GLY A 644 17.60 -0.21 -1.10
N GLY A 645 18.77 0.14 -1.62
CA GLY A 645 18.99 1.43 -2.28
C GLY A 645 20.25 2.19 -1.89
N THR A 646 20.81 1.96 -0.70
CA THR A 646 22.18 2.39 -0.33
C THR A 646 22.82 1.46 0.71
N GLY A 647 23.37 0.35 0.25
CA GLY A 647 24.14 -0.62 1.02
C GLY A 647 24.26 -1.95 0.28
N ASN A 648 24.83 -2.98 0.89
CA ASN A 648 25.11 -4.25 0.20
C ASN A 648 23.91 -5.19 0.32
N ASP A 649 22.95 -5.04 -0.59
CA ASP A 649 21.58 -5.49 -0.40
C ASP A 649 21.35 -6.91 -0.92
N PHE A 650 20.53 -7.67 -0.17
CA PHE A 650 20.18 -9.05 -0.44
C PHE A 650 18.72 -9.18 -0.85
N TYR A 651 18.50 -9.49 -2.13
CA TYR A 651 17.19 -9.67 -2.72
C TYR A 651 16.83 -11.16 -2.82
N THR A 652 15.62 -11.54 -2.41
CA THR A 652 15.05 -12.88 -2.65
C THR A 652 13.82 -12.74 -3.54
N VAL A 653 13.79 -13.52 -4.64
CA VAL A 653 12.76 -13.47 -5.68
C VAL A 653 12.28 -14.86 -6.10
N ASP A 654 10.97 -15.03 -6.18
CA ASP A 654 10.23 -16.28 -6.43
C ASP A 654 9.81 -16.39 -7.91
N SER A 655 9.56 -15.27 -8.55
CA SER A 655 8.85 -15.16 -9.83
C SER A 655 9.69 -14.44 -10.87
N SER A 656 9.67 -14.90 -12.13
CA SER A 656 10.35 -14.24 -13.26
C SER A 656 9.65 -12.95 -13.73
N ARG A 657 8.89 -12.31 -12.83
CA ARG A 657 8.16 -11.05 -13.00
C ARG A 657 8.38 -10.10 -11.82
N ASP A 658 9.14 -10.52 -10.81
CA ASP A 658 9.65 -9.65 -9.76
C ASP A 658 10.63 -8.66 -10.38
N VAL A 659 10.61 -7.43 -9.89
CA VAL A 659 11.38 -6.30 -10.42
C VAL A 659 12.27 -5.76 -9.31
N ILE A 660 13.57 -5.92 -9.49
CA ILE A 660 14.58 -5.29 -8.64
C ILE A 660 15.03 -3.99 -9.32
N ASN A 661 14.85 -2.86 -8.62
CA ASN A 661 15.22 -1.54 -9.07
C ASN A 661 16.32 -0.98 -8.16
N GLU A 662 17.56 -1.41 -8.37
CA GLU A 662 18.70 -0.86 -7.64
C GLU A 662 19.10 0.51 -8.23
N THR A 663 19.21 1.52 -7.36
CA THR A 663 19.41 2.93 -7.71
C THR A 663 20.80 3.45 -7.37
N SER A 664 21.56 2.75 -6.52
CA SER A 664 22.95 3.08 -6.26
C SER A 664 23.82 2.87 -7.51
N THR A 665 24.96 3.54 -7.53
CA THR A 665 25.97 3.46 -8.60
C THR A 665 27.39 3.47 -8.03
N LEU A 666 27.52 3.17 -6.74
CA LEU A 666 28.79 3.14 -6.03
C LEU A 666 29.46 1.77 -6.27
N THR A 667 30.61 1.75 -6.95
CA THR A 667 31.37 0.50 -7.24
C THR A 667 32.08 -0.10 -6.01
N THR A 668 31.44 0.02 -4.85
CA THR A 668 31.83 -0.50 -3.53
C THR A 668 30.63 -1.10 -2.79
N GLU A 669 29.40 -0.73 -3.16
CA GLU A 669 28.22 -1.60 -3.05
C GLU A 669 28.44 -2.86 -3.90
N ILE A 670 27.83 -3.97 -3.50
CA ILE A 670 27.90 -5.29 -4.15
C ILE A 670 26.58 -6.03 -3.88
N ASP A 671 25.63 -5.90 -4.80
CA ASP A 671 24.25 -6.30 -4.56
C ASP A 671 23.96 -7.72 -5.05
N SER A 672 23.03 -8.39 -4.37
CA SER A 672 22.99 -9.86 -4.35
C SER A 672 21.59 -10.45 -4.45
N VAL A 673 21.28 -11.05 -5.60
CA VAL A 673 19.99 -11.70 -5.87
C VAL A 673 20.05 -13.21 -5.63
N LYS A 674 19.09 -13.74 -4.89
CA LYS A 674 18.74 -15.16 -4.84
C LYS A 674 17.42 -15.38 -5.56
N SER A 675 17.42 -16.23 -6.59
CA SER A 675 16.19 -16.55 -7.33
C SER A 675 15.85 -18.03 -7.28
N SER A 676 14.56 -18.35 -7.19
CA SER A 676 14.06 -19.70 -7.51
C SER A 676 13.45 -19.81 -8.92
N ALA A 677 13.43 -18.69 -9.66
CA ALA A 677 13.02 -18.57 -11.05
C ALA A 677 14.23 -18.37 -12.00
N SER A 678 13.96 -18.24 -13.31
CA SER A 678 14.99 -17.74 -14.24
C SER A 678 15.02 -16.22 -14.18
N PHE A 679 16.17 -15.62 -13.93
CA PHE A 679 16.27 -14.20 -13.59
C PHE A 679 17.41 -13.49 -14.35
N PRO A 680 17.12 -12.40 -15.06
CA PRO A 680 18.13 -11.48 -15.57
C PRO A 680 18.42 -10.37 -14.55
N LEU A 681 19.68 -10.07 -14.29
CA LEU A 681 20.06 -8.92 -13.46
C LEU A 681 19.72 -7.61 -14.20
N SER A 682 19.01 -6.71 -13.51
CA SER A 682 18.90 -5.30 -13.88
C SER A 682 20.25 -4.58 -13.66
N ALA A 683 20.34 -3.30 -14.00
CA ALA A 683 21.55 -2.51 -13.74
C ALA A 683 21.85 -2.41 -12.24
N ASN A 684 23.12 -2.19 -11.90
CA ASN A 684 23.62 -2.02 -10.53
C ASN A 684 23.50 -3.27 -9.62
N LEU A 685 23.36 -4.47 -10.21
CA LEU A 685 23.39 -5.73 -9.46
C LEU A 685 24.58 -6.58 -9.90
N GLU A 686 25.40 -7.05 -8.95
CA GLU A 686 26.60 -7.85 -9.25
C GLU A 686 26.38 -9.36 -9.15
N ASN A 687 25.70 -9.85 -8.12
CA ASN A 687 25.63 -11.28 -7.81
C ASN A 687 24.25 -11.90 -8.10
N LEU A 688 24.25 -13.12 -8.64
CA LEU A 688 23.06 -13.95 -8.80
C LEU A 688 23.34 -15.37 -8.29
N GLU A 689 22.49 -15.88 -7.39
CA GLU A 689 22.48 -17.26 -6.91
C GLU A 689 21.13 -17.91 -7.30
N LEU A 690 21.17 -18.86 -8.23
CA LEU A 690 20.02 -19.67 -8.61
C LEU A 690 19.82 -20.80 -7.59
N THR A 691 18.58 -21.01 -7.16
CA THR A 691 18.24 -21.92 -6.06
C THR A 691 17.28 -23.02 -6.50
N GLY A 692 16.77 -23.82 -5.56
CA GLY A 692 15.81 -24.89 -5.84
C GLY A 692 16.38 -26.05 -6.66
N THR A 693 15.51 -26.72 -7.43
CA THR A 693 15.84 -27.92 -8.23
C THR A 693 15.25 -27.90 -9.64
N ALA A 694 14.84 -26.73 -10.12
CA ALA A 694 14.33 -26.54 -11.47
C ALA A 694 15.48 -26.16 -12.42
N ALA A 695 15.36 -26.53 -13.71
CA ALA A 695 16.25 -26.03 -14.75
C ALA A 695 15.88 -24.57 -15.07
N ILE A 696 16.49 -23.66 -14.32
CA ILE A 696 16.36 -22.20 -14.42
C ILE A 696 17.65 -21.58 -14.95
N ASN A 697 17.59 -20.35 -15.44
CA ASN A 697 18.67 -19.67 -16.14
C ASN A 697 19.01 -18.32 -15.50
N GLY A 698 20.26 -17.90 -15.61
CA GLY A 698 20.76 -16.63 -15.08
C GLY A 698 21.43 -15.79 -16.16
N THR A 699 21.14 -14.49 -16.19
CA THR A 699 21.76 -13.54 -17.13
C THR A 699 22.29 -12.34 -16.36
N GLY A 700 23.53 -11.95 -16.62
CA GLY A 700 24.16 -10.74 -16.09
C GLY A 700 23.78 -9.48 -16.88
N ASN A 701 24.60 -8.44 -16.70
CA ASN A 701 24.42 -7.09 -17.23
C ASN A 701 25.77 -6.56 -17.79
N ASP A 702 25.99 -5.23 -17.79
CA ASP A 702 27.23 -4.60 -18.26
C ASP A 702 28.29 -4.43 -17.14
N LEU A 703 28.18 -5.17 -16.03
CA LEU A 703 29.07 -5.14 -14.86
C LEU A 703 29.83 -6.47 -14.72
N SER A 704 30.82 -6.51 -13.82
CA SER A 704 31.57 -7.75 -13.54
C SER A 704 30.77 -8.69 -12.63
N ASN A 705 29.89 -9.51 -13.21
CA ASN A 705 28.91 -10.30 -12.45
C ASN A 705 29.48 -11.58 -11.84
N ARG A 706 28.84 -12.07 -10.77
CA ARG A 706 29.11 -13.38 -10.15
C ARG A 706 27.83 -14.21 -10.16
N ILE A 707 27.74 -15.16 -11.09
CA ILE A 707 26.53 -15.95 -11.34
C ILE A 707 26.77 -17.41 -10.93
N ALA A 708 25.96 -17.91 -9.98
CA ALA A 708 25.95 -19.29 -9.55
C ALA A 708 24.63 -19.97 -9.94
N GLY A 709 24.74 -21.11 -10.63
CA GLY A 709 23.65 -22.03 -10.92
C GLY A 709 23.29 -22.93 -9.74
N ASN A 710 22.38 -23.88 -9.97
CA ASN A 710 21.85 -24.78 -8.95
C ASN A 710 22.37 -26.22 -9.13
N ASN A 711 21.48 -27.23 -9.05
CA ASN A 711 21.82 -28.65 -9.22
C ASN A 711 20.98 -29.28 -10.36
N ALA A 712 20.64 -28.48 -11.37
CA ALA A 712 19.93 -28.86 -12.59
C ALA A 712 20.53 -28.09 -13.76
N ALA A 713 20.36 -28.59 -14.99
CA ALA A 713 20.94 -27.99 -16.19
C ALA A 713 20.55 -26.49 -16.34
N ASN A 714 21.52 -25.58 -16.18
CA ASN A 714 21.32 -24.13 -16.27
C ASN A 714 21.93 -23.56 -17.57
N PHE A 715 21.32 -22.52 -18.12
CA PHE A 715 21.98 -21.58 -19.04
C PHE A 715 22.40 -20.34 -18.26
N LEU A 716 23.69 -20.03 -18.24
CA LEU A 716 24.29 -18.89 -17.55
C LEU A 716 24.99 -17.99 -18.57
N SER A 717 24.70 -16.69 -18.55
CA SER A 717 25.29 -15.69 -19.45
C SER A 717 25.84 -14.51 -18.66
N GLY A 718 27.13 -14.17 -18.78
CA GLY A 718 27.73 -12.98 -18.15
C GLY A 718 27.27 -11.68 -18.82
N ALA A 719 27.34 -11.67 -20.16
CA ALA A 719 27.01 -10.59 -21.08
C ALA A 719 28.19 -9.64 -21.37
N ALA A 720 28.54 -8.70 -20.48
CA ALA A 720 29.67 -7.80 -20.72
C ALA A 720 30.35 -7.32 -19.43
N GLY A 721 31.48 -7.94 -19.07
CA GLY A 721 32.18 -7.57 -17.85
C GLY A 721 33.55 -8.22 -17.66
N ALA A 722 33.66 -9.00 -16.60
CA ALA A 722 34.83 -9.78 -16.20
C ALA A 722 34.34 -10.86 -15.22
N ASP A 723 33.56 -11.78 -15.76
CA ASP A 723 32.45 -12.42 -15.04
C ASP A 723 32.85 -13.77 -14.46
N SER A 724 32.17 -14.19 -13.39
CA SER A 724 32.45 -15.44 -12.68
C SER A 724 31.22 -16.33 -12.69
N LEU A 725 31.10 -17.18 -13.71
CA LEU A 725 29.99 -18.11 -13.91
C LEU A 725 30.35 -19.48 -13.31
N SER A 726 29.45 -20.02 -12.48
CA SER A 726 29.57 -21.34 -11.86
C SER A 726 28.27 -22.13 -12.10
N GLY A 727 28.26 -23.17 -12.93
CA GLY A 727 27.08 -24.01 -13.19
C GLY A 727 26.59 -24.73 -11.93
N GLY A 728 27.50 -25.42 -11.26
CA GLY A 728 27.27 -26.12 -10.00
C GLY A 728 27.19 -27.63 -10.22
N GLY A 729 26.10 -28.10 -10.81
CA GLY A 729 25.97 -29.48 -11.23
C GLY A 729 24.72 -29.71 -12.09
N GLY A 730 24.91 -30.21 -13.30
CA GLY A 730 23.85 -30.24 -14.29
C GLY A 730 24.32 -30.82 -15.61
N ASN A 731 24.12 -30.04 -16.67
CA ASN A 731 24.68 -30.20 -18.02
C ASN A 731 24.61 -28.77 -18.58
N ASP A 732 25.49 -27.93 -18.06
CA ASP A 732 25.30 -26.48 -17.99
C ASP A 732 25.87 -25.79 -19.22
N SER A 733 25.35 -24.61 -19.53
CA SER A 733 25.79 -23.81 -20.69
C SER A 733 26.19 -22.42 -20.20
N LEU A 734 27.49 -22.24 -20.01
CA LEU A 734 28.12 -21.02 -19.54
C LEU A 734 28.67 -20.23 -20.73
N ASP A 735 28.22 -19.00 -20.90
CA ASP A 735 28.73 -18.05 -21.89
C ASP A 735 29.18 -16.78 -21.15
N GLY A 736 30.45 -16.43 -21.21
CA GLY A 736 30.94 -15.19 -20.60
C GLY A 736 30.33 -13.95 -21.27
N GLY A 737 30.10 -14.01 -22.58
CA GLY A 737 29.93 -12.82 -23.39
C GLY A 737 31.28 -12.13 -23.62
N THR A 738 31.35 -10.81 -23.49
CA THR A 738 32.59 -10.05 -23.76
C THR A 738 33.31 -9.63 -22.48
N GLY A 739 34.39 -10.33 -22.12
CA GLY A 739 35.16 -9.96 -20.93
C GLY A 739 36.54 -10.62 -20.80
N ASN A 740 36.80 -11.13 -19.60
CA ASN A 740 38.01 -11.87 -19.22
C ASN A 740 37.58 -12.96 -18.23
N ASP A 741 36.73 -13.86 -18.68
CA ASP A 741 35.70 -14.43 -17.82
C ASP A 741 36.12 -15.78 -17.24
N VAL A 742 35.59 -16.14 -16.07
CA VAL A 742 35.90 -17.38 -15.36
C VAL A 742 34.67 -18.27 -15.41
N LEU A 743 34.78 -19.40 -16.13
CA LEU A 743 33.68 -20.31 -16.36
C LEU A 743 33.98 -21.66 -15.68
N ALA A 744 33.16 -22.07 -14.72
CA ALA A 744 33.27 -23.35 -14.03
C ALA A 744 31.94 -24.11 -14.14
N GLY A 745 31.88 -25.17 -14.95
CA GLY A 745 30.67 -26.00 -15.13
C GLY A 745 30.32 -26.70 -13.83
N GLY A 746 31.08 -27.74 -13.48
CA GLY A 746 31.18 -28.23 -12.09
C GLY A 746 31.08 -29.74 -11.97
N THR A 747 29.90 -30.30 -12.24
CA THR A 747 29.72 -31.74 -12.47
C THR A 747 28.60 -31.99 -13.47
N GLY A 748 28.91 -32.53 -14.64
CA GLY A 748 27.95 -32.67 -15.74
C GLY A 748 28.61 -32.62 -17.10
N ASN A 749 27.84 -32.80 -18.18
CA ASN A 749 28.37 -32.63 -19.53
C ASN A 749 28.12 -31.19 -20.00
N ASP A 750 29.10 -30.33 -19.77
CA ASP A 750 28.92 -28.89 -19.79
C ASP A 750 29.39 -28.25 -21.12
N PHE A 751 29.04 -26.98 -21.30
CA PHE A 751 29.30 -26.17 -22.49
C PHE A 751 29.82 -24.79 -22.10
N TYR A 752 31.02 -24.48 -22.60
CA TYR A 752 31.75 -23.24 -22.36
C TYR A 752 31.82 -22.42 -23.65
N GLY A 753 31.14 -21.28 -23.71
CA GLY A 753 31.30 -20.27 -24.75
C GLY A 753 32.58 -19.46 -24.52
N ILE A 754 33.44 -19.35 -25.54
CA ILE A 754 34.72 -18.63 -25.45
C ILE A 754 34.88 -17.66 -26.63
N ASP A 755 34.91 -16.37 -26.32
CA ASP A 755 35.02 -15.22 -27.21
C ASP A 755 36.42 -14.57 -27.09
N SER A 756 37.03 -14.61 -25.90
CA SER A 756 38.22 -13.85 -25.56
C SER A 756 39.39 -14.77 -25.17
N ALA A 757 40.59 -14.41 -25.64
CA ALA A 757 41.82 -15.18 -25.37
C ALA A 757 42.36 -15.00 -23.93
N ARG A 758 41.48 -14.59 -23.01
CA ARG A 758 41.74 -14.33 -21.59
C ARG A 758 40.76 -15.09 -20.68
N ASP A 759 39.74 -15.70 -21.26
CA ASP A 759 38.74 -16.49 -20.55
C ASP A 759 39.38 -17.74 -19.97
N ALA A 760 38.96 -18.11 -18.76
CA ALA A 760 39.55 -19.16 -17.94
C ALA A 760 38.48 -20.19 -17.59
N ILE A 761 38.48 -21.30 -18.31
CA ILE A 761 37.69 -22.49 -17.94
C ILE A 761 38.34 -23.17 -16.74
N VAL A 762 37.53 -23.50 -15.73
CA VAL A 762 37.96 -24.16 -14.49
C VAL A 762 37.26 -25.53 -14.40
N GLU A 763 37.73 -26.49 -15.19
CA GLU A 763 37.24 -27.87 -15.13
C GLU A 763 38.06 -28.73 -14.15
N THR A 764 37.37 -29.46 -13.28
CA THR A 764 37.94 -30.18 -12.14
C THR A 764 37.55 -31.66 -12.08
N SER A 765 36.57 -32.11 -12.87
CA SER A 765 36.26 -33.53 -12.99
C SER A 765 37.41 -34.29 -13.67
N THR A 766 37.38 -35.62 -13.50
CA THR A 766 38.27 -36.57 -14.18
C THR A 766 37.52 -37.85 -14.56
N LEU A 767 36.18 -37.79 -14.64
CA LEU A 767 35.34 -38.93 -14.99
C LEU A 767 35.20 -39.01 -16.51
N ALA A 768 35.77 -40.04 -17.15
CA ALA A 768 35.66 -40.27 -18.61
C ALA A 768 34.25 -40.67 -19.12
N THR A 769 33.21 -40.16 -18.46
CA THR A 769 31.79 -40.19 -18.85
C THR A 769 31.18 -38.79 -18.87
N GLU A 770 31.74 -37.86 -18.08
CA GLU A 770 31.74 -36.41 -18.35
C GLU A 770 32.49 -36.19 -19.68
N ILE A 771 32.01 -35.26 -20.49
CA ILE A 771 32.56 -34.95 -21.82
C ILE A 771 32.28 -33.48 -22.09
N ASP A 772 33.22 -32.62 -21.74
CA ASP A 772 32.98 -31.18 -21.67
C ASP A 772 33.30 -30.45 -22.97
N THR A 773 32.52 -29.41 -23.25
CA THR A 773 32.52 -28.72 -24.55
C THR A 773 33.12 -27.33 -24.44
N VAL A 774 34.14 -27.04 -25.22
CA VAL A 774 34.50 -25.65 -25.55
C VAL A 774 33.91 -25.29 -26.91
N LYS A 775 33.07 -24.26 -26.96
CA LYS A 775 32.57 -23.63 -28.19
C LYS A 775 33.31 -22.31 -28.37
N SER A 776 34.27 -22.26 -29.28
CA SER A 776 35.15 -21.09 -29.41
C SER A 776 34.88 -20.29 -30.68
N GLY A 777 34.81 -18.96 -30.53
CA GLY A 777 34.86 -18.00 -31.64
C GLY A 777 36.28 -17.65 -32.10
N ILE A 778 37.31 -18.14 -31.39
CA ILE A 778 38.72 -17.79 -31.56
C ILE A 778 39.60 -19.02 -31.81
N THR A 779 40.91 -18.79 -32.01
CA THR A 779 41.88 -19.90 -31.97
C THR A 779 42.08 -20.34 -30.53
N TYR A 780 41.83 -21.63 -30.24
CA TYR A 780 41.81 -22.18 -28.88
C TYR A 780 42.67 -23.44 -28.74
N THR A 781 43.01 -23.79 -27.51
CA THR A 781 43.72 -25.02 -27.14
C THR A 781 43.10 -25.54 -25.85
N LEU A 782 42.66 -26.79 -25.84
CA LEU A 782 41.97 -27.38 -24.69
C LEU A 782 42.87 -27.39 -23.44
N GLY A 783 42.30 -27.00 -22.31
CA GLY A 783 42.91 -27.18 -20.99
C GLY A 783 42.93 -28.65 -20.58
N ASN A 784 43.38 -28.94 -19.36
CA ASN A 784 43.19 -30.28 -18.78
C ASN A 784 41.69 -30.54 -18.56
N ASN A 785 41.28 -31.81 -18.57
CA ASN A 785 39.90 -32.25 -18.28
C ASN A 785 38.84 -31.63 -19.22
N LEU A 786 39.19 -31.40 -20.49
CA LEU A 786 38.25 -30.93 -21.51
C LEU A 786 38.40 -31.81 -22.74
N GLU A 787 37.34 -32.50 -23.16
CA GLU A 787 37.42 -33.56 -24.17
C GLU A 787 37.00 -33.10 -25.56
N ARG A 788 36.29 -31.96 -25.69
CA ARG A 788 35.68 -31.59 -26.97
C ARG A 788 35.78 -30.09 -27.30
N LEU A 789 36.33 -29.79 -28.47
CA LEU A 789 36.42 -28.45 -29.03
C LEU A 789 35.53 -28.34 -30.28
N GLU A 790 34.63 -27.37 -30.29
CA GLU A 790 33.80 -26.97 -31.42
C GLU A 790 34.20 -25.55 -31.85
N LEU A 791 34.86 -25.43 -33.00
CA LEU A 791 35.17 -24.12 -33.60
C LEU A 791 33.90 -23.55 -34.24
N THR A 792 33.59 -22.29 -33.95
CA THR A 792 32.34 -21.64 -34.36
C THR A 792 32.59 -20.52 -35.37
N GLY A 793 31.52 -19.83 -35.78
CA GLY A 793 31.60 -18.67 -36.68
C GLY A 793 32.09 -19.00 -38.09
N THR A 794 32.70 -18.01 -38.74
CA THR A 794 33.09 -18.04 -40.17
C THR A 794 34.54 -17.61 -40.42
N GLN A 795 35.33 -17.40 -39.36
CA GLN A 795 36.73 -17.00 -39.44
C GLN A 795 37.65 -18.22 -39.53
N ALA A 796 38.81 -18.04 -40.17
CA ALA A 796 39.89 -19.04 -40.21
C ALA A 796 40.63 -19.08 -38.85
N ILE A 797 39.99 -19.72 -37.87
CA ILE A 797 40.51 -20.01 -36.53
C ILE A 797 41.07 -21.44 -36.47
N ASN A 798 41.79 -21.78 -35.40
CA ASN A 798 42.49 -23.06 -35.26
C ASN A 798 42.16 -23.69 -33.90
N GLY A 799 42.24 -25.01 -33.82
CA GLY A 799 41.98 -25.78 -32.61
C GLY A 799 43.16 -26.68 -32.27
N ALA A 800 43.42 -26.85 -30.98
CA ALA A 800 44.32 -27.87 -30.49
C ALA A 800 43.73 -28.61 -29.27
N GLY A 801 44.01 -29.90 -29.16
CA GLY A 801 43.66 -30.74 -28.03
C GLY A 801 44.64 -30.62 -26.85
N ASN A 802 44.52 -31.58 -25.94
CA ASN A 802 45.36 -31.79 -24.77
C ASN A 802 46.02 -33.18 -24.83
N ASN A 803 46.38 -33.77 -23.68
CA ASN A 803 47.04 -35.09 -23.60
C ASN A 803 46.05 -36.22 -23.22
N ALA A 804 44.81 -36.14 -23.71
CA ALA A 804 43.76 -37.15 -23.56
C ALA A 804 42.97 -37.30 -24.88
N ASP A 805 42.19 -38.38 -25.01
CA ASP A 805 41.38 -38.67 -26.20
C ASP A 805 40.37 -37.52 -26.46
N ASN A 806 40.55 -36.70 -27.50
CA ASN A 806 39.74 -35.51 -27.76
C ASN A 806 38.86 -35.62 -29.01
N VAL A 807 37.82 -34.79 -29.07
CA VAL A 807 36.94 -34.60 -30.23
C VAL A 807 37.06 -33.16 -30.72
N LEU A 808 37.69 -32.94 -31.88
CA LEU A 808 37.92 -31.61 -32.45
C LEU A 808 37.07 -31.42 -33.71
N LEU A 809 36.19 -30.42 -33.70
CA LEU A 809 35.35 -30.04 -34.83
C LEU A 809 35.74 -28.64 -35.34
N GLY A 810 36.09 -28.56 -36.63
CA GLY A 810 36.30 -27.31 -37.34
C GLY A 810 34.99 -26.65 -37.79
N ASN A 811 35.13 -25.45 -38.35
CA ASN A 811 34.03 -24.64 -38.87
C ASN A 811 33.95 -24.71 -40.42
N ALA A 812 33.37 -23.69 -41.06
CA ALA A 812 33.24 -23.63 -42.52
C ALA A 812 34.40 -22.89 -43.22
N ALA A 813 35.46 -22.54 -42.49
CA ALA A 813 36.66 -21.86 -43.00
C ALA A 813 37.90 -22.73 -42.77
N ASN A 814 39.01 -22.37 -43.41
CA ASN A 814 40.26 -23.13 -43.31
C ASN A 814 40.78 -23.16 -41.86
N ASN A 815 40.78 -24.33 -41.22
CA ASN A 815 41.28 -24.54 -39.86
C ASN A 815 42.57 -25.38 -39.86
N ALA A 816 43.45 -25.13 -38.89
CA ALA A 816 44.38 -26.15 -38.41
C ALA A 816 43.79 -26.79 -37.15
N LEU A 817 43.72 -28.12 -37.13
CA LEU A 817 43.24 -28.93 -36.01
C LEU A 817 44.34 -29.91 -35.62
N ILE A 818 44.82 -29.79 -34.38
CA ILE A 818 45.94 -30.56 -33.84
C ILE A 818 45.42 -31.35 -32.64
N GLY A 819 45.62 -32.67 -32.62
CA GLY A 819 45.26 -33.54 -31.48
C GLY A 819 46.12 -33.25 -30.25
N ALA A 820 46.96 -34.21 -29.86
CA ALA A 820 48.35 -34.04 -29.44
C ALA A 820 48.89 -35.37 -28.90
N ASP A 821 48.41 -35.81 -27.73
CA ASP A 821 48.60 -37.17 -27.22
C ASP A 821 47.23 -37.75 -26.83
N GLY A 822 46.75 -38.80 -27.50
CA GLY A 822 45.40 -39.38 -27.26
C GLY A 822 44.89 -40.20 -28.44
N ASP A 823 43.82 -40.98 -28.29
CA ASP A 823 43.13 -41.62 -29.42
C ASP A 823 42.10 -40.63 -30.04
N ASP A 824 42.58 -39.63 -30.80
CA ASP A 824 41.81 -38.43 -31.17
C ASP A 824 40.78 -38.61 -32.31
N SER A 825 39.72 -37.80 -32.30
CA SER A 825 38.67 -37.73 -33.33
C SER A 825 38.55 -36.31 -33.91
N ILE A 826 39.20 -36.07 -35.06
CA ILE A 826 39.33 -34.74 -35.67
C ILE A 826 38.49 -34.65 -36.96
N ASN A 827 37.71 -33.58 -37.11
CA ASN A 827 36.90 -33.29 -38.30
C ASN A 827 37.12 -31.84 -38.76
N GLY A 828 37.70 -31.63 -39.95
CA GLY A 828 37.96 -30.30 -40.53
C GLY A 828 36.67 -29.53 -40.83
N GLY A 829 35.71 -30.23 -41.44
CA GLY A 829 34.36 -29.71 -41.70
C GLY A 829 34.13 -29.42 -43.17
N ALA A 830 34.48 -28.21 -43.62
CA ALA A 830 34.28 -27.79 -45.01
C ALA A 830 35.32 -26.78 -45.54
N GLY A 831 36.42 -26.58 -44.82
CA GLY A 831 37.41 -25.53 -45.12
C GLY A 831 38.36 -25.94 -46.24
N SER A 832 39.65 -25.98 -45.94
CA SER A 832 40.67 -26.76 -46.66
C SER A 832 41.81 -26.90 -45.68
N ASP A 833 41.76 -27.98 -44.92
CA ASP A 833 42.09 -27.97 -43.50
C ASP A 833 43.38 -28.75 -43.21
N LEU A 834 44.06 -28.40 -42.12
CA LEU A 834 45.29 -29.06 -41.68
C LEU A 834 44.96 -29.92 -40.45
N LEU A 835 44.86 -31.23 -40.64
CA LEU A 835 44.58 -32.19 -39.56
C LEU A 835 45.86 -32.94 -39.19
N ALA A 836 46.24 -32.90 -37.91
CA ALA A 836 47.39 -33.63 -37.37
C ALA A 836 47.06 -34.16 -35.96
N GLY A 837 46.80 -35.46 -35.83
CA GLY A 837 46.48 -36.06 -34.51
C GLY A 837 47.70 -36.13 -33.59
N ASN A 838 48.81 -36.72 -34.07
CA ASN A 838 50.13 -36.88 -33.42
C ASN A 838 50.29 -38.19 -32.63
N GLU A 839 50.51 -38.21 -31.30
CA GLU A 839 50.85 -39.46 -30.59
C GLU A 839 49.61 -40.20 -30.10
N GLY A 840 49.07 -41.07 -30.96
CA GLY A 840 47.70 -41.57 -30.79
C GLY A 840 47.34 -42.82 -31.58
N LYS A 841 46.08 -42.83 -32.00
CA LYS A 841 45.48 -43.81 -32.94
C LYS A 841 44.27 -43.16 -33.59
N ASP A 842 44.52 -42.13 -34.38
CA ASP A 842 43.54 -41.06 -34.55
C ASP A 842 42.49 -41.36 -35.63
N SER A 843 41.44 -40.54 -35.67
CA SER A 843 40.35 -40.61 -36.65
C SER A 843 40.20 -39.24 -37.30
N LEU A 844 40.87 -39.04 -38.44
CA LEU A 844 40.93 -37.77 -39.16
C LEU A 844 39.91 -37.74 -40.31
N THR A 845 39.07 -36.72 -40.33
CA THR A 845 38.03 -36.51 -41.35
C THR A 845 38.23 -35.13 -41.96
N GLY A 846 38.53 -35.04 -43.25
CA GLY A 846 38.75 -33.73 -43.90
C GLY A 846 37.43 -32.98 -44.06
N GLY A 847 36.45 -33.65 -44.67
CA GLY A 847 35.10 -33.17 -44.89
C GLY A 847 34.91 -32.60 -46.30
N GLY A 848 35.43 -31.40 -46.57
CA GLY A 848 35.11 -30.66 -47.78
C GLY A 848 36.26 -29.83 -48.35
N ASN A 849 36.39 -29.87 -49.68
CA ASN A 849 37.46 -29.28 -50.49
C ASN A 849 38.79 -30.07 -50.47
N ALA A 850 39.85 -29.56 -49.84
CA ALA A 850 41.22 -29.94 -50.24
C ALA A 850 42.16 -30.01 -49.03
N ASP A 851 42.11 -31.12 -48.32
CA ASP A 851 42.62 -31.21 -46.96
C ASP A 851 44.04 -31.77 -46.87
N ARG A 852 44.74 -31.48 -45.77
CA ARG A 852 46.12 -31.88 -45.49
C ARG A 852 46.18 -32.66 -44.18
N PHE A 853 46.30 -33.97 -44.30
CA PHE A 853 46.48 -34.89 -43.19
C PHE A 853 47.99 -35.03 -42.93
N ALA A 854 48.49 -34.37 -41.88
CA ALA A 854 49.92 -34.22 -41.63
C ALA A 854 50.41 -35.11 -40.48
N PHE A 855 51.53 -35.78 -40.72
CA PHE A 855 52.19 -36.67 -39.77
C PHE A 855 53.62 -36.15 -39.51
N SER A 856 54.03 -36.13 -38.23
CA SER A 856 55.25 -35.46 -37.80
C SER A 856 56.37 -36.42 -37.38
N LYS A 857 56.04 -37.64 -36.98
CA LYS A 857 57.00 -38.69 -36.61
C LYS A 857 56.51 -40.04 -37.11
N PRO A 858 57.42 -41.03 -37.34
CA PRO A 858 57.00 -42.43 -37.47
C PRO A 858 56.35 -42.97 -36.19
N SER A 859 56.58 -42.32 -35.04
CA SER A 859 56.08 -42.78 -33.75
C SER A 859 54.61 -42.47 -33.48
N ASP A 860 54.02 -41.58 -34.29
CA ASP A 860 52.66 -41.05 -34.13
C ASP A 860 51.63 -42.20 -33.96
N SER A 861 51.73 -43.29 -34.74
CA SER A 861 50.85 -44.49 -34.67
C SER A 861 51.41 -45.70 -33.88
N THR A 862 52.25 -45.51 -32.85
CA THR A 862 53.03 -46.64 -32.25
C THR A 862 52.27 -47.65 -31.38
N ARG A 863 50.96 -47.53 -31.18
CA ARG A 863 50.17 -48.49 -30.38
C ARG A 863 49.58 -49.69 -31.14
N GLY A 864 50.09 -49.96 -32.34
CA GLY A 864 49.88 -51.25 -33.04
C GLY A 864 48.62 -51.33 -33.90
N PHE A 865 47.86 -50.24 -33.97
CA PHE A 865 46.95 -49.93 -35.08
C PHE A 865 47.17 -48.50 -35.53
N SER A 866 46.79 -48.24 -36.77
CA SER A 866 47.01 -46.98 -37.47
C SER A 866 45.98 -45.91 -37.16
N ASP A 867 46.43 -44.66 -37.29
CA ASP A 867 45.57 -43.51 -37.54
C ASP A 867 44.74 -43.76 -38.80
N THR A 868 43.53 -43.26 -38.81
CA THR A 868 42.52 -43.55 -39.84
C THR A 868 42.06 -42.24 -40.48
N ILE A 869 42.38 -42.04 -41.76
CA ILE A 869 41.75 -41.00 -42.56
C ILE A 869 40.43 -41.56 -43.10
N THR A 870 39.30 -40.93 -42.77
CA THR A 870 37.96 -41.51 -42.89
C THR A 870 37.33 -41.33 -44.28
N ASP A 871 37.78 -40.32 -45.03
CA ASP A 871 37.10 -39.79 -46.23
C ASP A 871 38.02 -39.39 -47.40
N PHE A 872 39.34 -39.63 -47.29
CA PHE A 872 40.39 -39.14 -48.21
C PHE A 872 40.04 -39.21 -49.71
N LYS A 873 40.15 -38.06 -50.39
CA LYS A 873 39.65 -37.85 -51.75
C LYS A 873 40.59 -36.99 -52.60
N SER A 874 41.60 -37.64 -53.17
CA SER A 874 42.51 -37.15 -54.23
C SER A 874 41.86 -36.30 -55.35
N ALA A 875 40.56 -36.50 -55.60
CA ALA A 875 39.80 -35.76 -56.62
C ALA A 875 39.42 -34.33 -56.24
N ASP A 876 39.23 -34.05 -54.94
CA ASP A 876 38.78 -32.73 -54.47
C ASP A 876 39.99 -31.86 -54.09
N GLY A 877 41.03 -32.46 -53.50
CA GLY A 877 42.38 -31.89 -53.48
C GLY A 877 43.42 -32.60 -52.61
N ASP A 878 42.99 -33.54 -51.77
CA ASP A 878 43.64 -33.93 -50.52
C ASP A 878 45.07 -34.43 -50.59
N LYS A 879 45.82 -34.20 -49.51
CA LYS A 879 47.25 -34.51 -49.35
C LYS A 879 47.50 -35.25 -48.05
N ILE A 880 48.17 -36.40 -48.16
CA ILE A 880 48.84 -37.05 -47.04
C ILE A 880 50.23 -36.42 -46.93
N ASP A 881 50.44 -35.58 -45.92
CA ASP A 881 51.68 -34.86 -45.70
C ASP A 881 52.59 -35.62 -44.75
N LEU A 882 53.76 -35.98 -45.27
CA LEU A 882 54.78 -36.79 -44.60
C LEU A 882 56.13 -36.05 -44.57
N ALA A 883 56.16 -34.78 -44.98
CA ALA A 883 57.40 -33.98 -45.00
C ALA A 883 57.92 -33.61 -43.60
N GLY A 884 57.14 -33.86 -42.54
CA GLY A 884 57.63 -33.85 -41.15
C GLY A 884 58.46 -35.08 -40.77
N ILE A 885 58.28 -36.21 -41.47
CA ILE A 885 58.94 -37.48 -41.17
C ILE A 885 60.21 -37.64 -41.99
N ASP A 886 61.38 -37.76 -41.33
CA ASP A 886 62.63 -38.08 -42.02
C ASP A 886 62.61 -39.53 -42.57
N ALA A 887 62.55 -39.65 -43.90
CA ALA A 887 62.52 -40.94 -44.59
C ALA A 887 63.87 -41.70 -44.53
N ASN A 888 64.90 -41.21 -43.83
CA ASN A 888 66.06 -41.99 -43.43
C ASN A 888 66.52 -41.69 -42.00
N ALA A 889 65.96 -42.39 -41.02
CA ALA A 889 66.32 -42.26 -39.60
C ALA A 889 67.81 -42.55 -39.25
N ALA A 890 68.63 -43.00 -40.21
CA ALA A 890 70.07 -43.23 -40.06
C ALA A 890 70.94 -42.12 -40.70
N LYS A 891 70.37 -41.03 -41.21
CA LYS A 891 71.06 -39.88 -41.81
C LYS A 891 70.36 -38.59 -41.44
N ALA A 892 71.06 -37.64 -40.83
CA ALA A 892 70.46 -36.33 -40.53
C ALA A 892 70.21 -35.51 -41.82
N GLY A 893 68.97 -35.03 -41.99
CA GLY A 893 68.60 -34.02 -42.97
C GLY A 893 67.39 -34.39 -43.81
N ASP A 894 66.23 -34.51 -43.15
CA ASP A 894 64.86 -34.40 -43.66
C ASP A 894 64.70 -34.96 -45.08
N GLN A 895 64.80 -36.28 -45.22
CA GLN A 895 64.77 -36.92 -46.53
C GLN A 895 63.35 -37.23 -46.96
N ALA A 896 63.03 -36.88 -48.21
CA ALA A 896 61.75 -37.19 -48.84
C ALA A 896 61.57 -38.69 -49.10
N PHE A 897 60.35 -39.18 -48.90
CA PHE A 897 59.98 -40.56 -49.27
C PHE A 897 59.87 -40.74 -50.79
N VAL A 898 59.94 -42.00 -51.23
CA VAL A 898 59.65 -42.43 -52.59
C VAL A 898 58.43 -43.36 -52.59
N TYR A 899 57.32 -42.90 -53.17
CA TYR A 899 56.13 -43.75 -53.37
C TYR A 899 56.39 -44.81 -54.44
N ILE A 900 56.34 -46.09 -54.04
CA ILE A 900 56.65 -47.24 -54.92
C ILE A 900 55.41 -47.95 -55.49
N GLY A 901 54.20 -47.53 -55.08
CA GLY A 901 52.93 -48.23 -55.32
C GLY A 901 52.79 -49.47 -54.43
N GLY A 902 51.93 -50.43 -54.80
CA GLY A 902 51.72 -51.66 -53.99
C GLY A 902 52.90 -52.64 -53.89
N LYS A 903 54.08 -52.29 -54.41
CA LYS A 903 55.29 -53.14 -54.36
C LYS A 903 55.77 -53.29 -52.92
N ALA A 904 56.19 -54.50 -52.53
CA ALA A 904 56.85 -54.73 -51.26
C ALA A 904 58.16 -53.93 -51.14
N PHE A 905 58.50 -53.54 -49.91
CA PHE A 905 59.72 -52.78 -49.60
C PHE A 905 61.00 -53.55 -49.97
N SER A 906 62.06 -52.81 -50.27
CA SER A 906 63.37 -53.35 -50.62
C SER A 906 64.38 -53.15 -49.50
N GLY A 907 64.92 -54.25 -48.95
CA GLY A 907 65.89 -54.28 -47.85
C GLY A 907 67.31 -53.79 -48.21
N ASN A 908 67.38 -52.69 -48.96
CA ASN A 908 68.58 -51.97 -49.37
C ASN A 908 68.31 -50.49 -49.73
N ALA A 909 67.09 -49.98 -49.54
CA ALA A 909 66.73 -48.58 -49.77
C ALA A 909 65.68 -48.11 -48.75
N SER A 910 66.04 -47.07 -48.01
CA SER A 910 65.15 -46.37 -47.08
C SER A 910 64.17 -45.45 -47.77
N GLY A 911 63.15 -45.01 -47.03
CA GLY A 911 62.25 -43.94 -47.44
C GLY A 911 61.30 -44.39 -48.52
N GLN A 912 60.55 -45.44 -48.25
CA GLN A 912 59.62 -46.05 -49.19
C GLN A 912 58.19 -45.96 -48.67
N LEU A 913 57.27 -45.55 -49.54
CA LEU A 913 55.83 -45.55 -49.27
C LEU A 913 55.13 -46.56 -50.17
N ARG A 914 54.35 -47.46 -49.55
CA ARG A 914 53.61 -48.55 -50.20
C ARG A 914 52.14 -48.46 -49.79
N PHE A 915 51.24 -48.33 -50.75
CA PHE A 915 49.80 -48.49 -50.49
C PHE A 915 49.39 -49.96 -50.72
N ASP A 916 48.70 -50.57 -49.78
CA ASP A 916 48.11 -51.90 -49.91
C ASP A 916 46.61 -51.78 -50.19
N ASP A 917 46.24 -51.95 -51.47
CA ASP A 917 44.89 -51.78 -52.02
C ASP A 917 43.87 -52.84 -51.58
N THR A 918 44.30 -53.83 -50.80
CA THR A 918 43.43 -54.89 -50.27
C THR A 918 43.13 -54.69 -48.78
N ALA A 919 43.98 -53.94 -48.07
CA ALA A 919 43.76 -53.50 -46.69
C ALA A 919 43.38 -52.00 -46.59
N ASN A 920 43.52 -51.26 -47.68
CA ASN A 920 43.53 -49.79 -47.76
C ASN A 920 44.48 -49.12 -46.77
N VAL A 921 45.66 -49.70 -46.56
CA VAL A 921 46.68 -49.17 -45.64
C VAL A 921 47.86 -48.59 -46.42
N LEU A 922 48.19 -47.34 -46.13
CA LEU A 922 49.46 -46.74 -46.50
C LEU A 922 50.52 -47.16 -45.47
N TYR A 923 51.57 -47.82 -45.94
CA TYR A 923 52.73 -48.22 -45.15
C TYR A 923 53.95 -47.36 -45.49
N GLY A 924 54.67 -46.90 -44.47
CA GLY A 924 55.91 -46.15 -44.62
C GLY A 924 57.11 -46.84 -43.97
N SER A 925 58.23 -46.88 -44.69
CA SER A 925 59.52 -47.43 -44.23
C SER A 925 60.61 -46.36 -44.29
N THR A 926 61.25 -46.12 -43.16
CA THR A 926 62.31 -45.13 -42.91
C THR A 926 63.70 -45.76 -42.81
N ASP A 927 63.80 -47.07 -42.58
CA ASP A 927 65.07 -47.81 -42.60
C ASP A 927 65.21 -48.74 -43.82
N ALA A 928 66.20 -49.64 -43.83
CA ALA A 928 66.46 -50.54 -44.97
C ALA A 928 66.28 -52.03 -44.64
N ASP A 929 65.42 -52.39 -43.69
CA ASP A 929 65.16 -53.77 -43.27
C ASP A 929 63.95 -54.45 -43.97
N ALA A 930 63.18 -53.65 -44.73
CA ALA A 930 62.00 -54.02 -45.52
C ALA A 930 60.68 -54.26 -44.74
N LYS A 931 60.56 -53.74 -43.52
CA LYS A 931 59.28 -53.56 -42.81
C LYS A 931 58.79 -52.10 -42.87
N PRO A 932 57.51 -51.85 -42.54
CA PRO A 932 57.05 -50.51 -42.19
C PRO A 932 57.42 -50.15 -40.75
N GLU A 933 57.74 -48.88 -40.53
CA GLU A 933 57.87 -48.28 -39.20
C GLU A 933 56.59 -47.58 -38.76
N PHE A 934 55.78 -47.11 -39.71
CA PHE A 934 54.44 -46.56 -39.48
C PHE A 934 53.44 -47.00 -40.55
N ALA A 935 52.16 -46.85 -40.24
CA ALA A 935 51.07 -47.15 -41.17
C ALA A 935 49.87 -46.25 -40.91
N VAL A 936 49.15 -45.84 -41.96
CA VAL A 936 47.92 -45.04 -41.93
C VAL A 936 46.81 -45.81 -42.67
N LEU A 937 45.64 -45.98 -42.04
CA LEU A 937 44.47 -46.60 -42.64
C LEU A 937 43.67 -45.54 -43.42
N LEU A 938 43.23 -45.88 -44.65
CA LEU A 938 42.44 -44.99 -45.49
C LEU A 938 41.07 -45.62 -45.79
N SER A 939 40.00 -45.04 -45.28
CA SER A 939 38.65 -45.50 -45.58
C SER A 939 38.25 -45.09 -47.01
N GLY A 940 37.62 -46.02 -47.76
CA GLY A 940 37.06 -45.74 -49.09
C GLY A 940 38.05 -45.52 -50.26
N VAL A 941 39.37 -45.58 -50.04
CA VAL A 941 40.38 -45.24 -51.07
C VAL A 941 40.71 -46.41 -52.00
N ASP A 942 40.25 -46.35 -53.25
CA ASP A 942 40.56 -47.31 -54.33
C ASP A 942 42.01 -47.19 -54.90
N GLY A 943 42.81 -46.19 -54.50
CA GLY A 943 44.23 -46.10 -54.86
C GLY A 943 44.87 -44.71 -54.81
N LEU A 944 46.18 -44.67 -54.55
CA LEU A 944 46.98 -43.44 -54.43
C LEU A 944 48.00 -43.26 -55.57
N GLN A 945 48.35 -42.00 -55.86
CA GLN A 945 49.34 -41.54 -56.84
C GLN A 945 50.40 -40.65 -56.16
N ALA A 946 51.54 -40.45 -56.81
CA ALA A 946 52.61 -39.57 -56.31
C ALA A 946 52.22 -38.06 -56.21
N ARG A 947 51.00 -37.67 -56.60
CA ARG A 947 50.45 -36.31 -56.42
C ARG A 947 49.69 -36.14 -55.09
N ASP A 948 49.36 -37.25 -54.44
CA ASP A 948 48.46 -37.31 -53.29
C ASP A 948 49.22 -37.17 -51.97
N PHE A 949 50.53 -36.93 -52.06
CA PHE A 949 51.45 -36.78 -50.95
C PHE A 949 52.16 -35.42 -50.99
N ILE A 950 52.56 -34.93 -49.81
CA ILE A 950 53.61 -33.93 -49.66
C ILE A 950 54.78 -34.66 -49.00
N LEU A 951 55.94 -34.68 -49.68
CA LEU A 951 57.12 -35.52 -49.40
C LEU A 951 58.40 -34.70 -49.49
#